data_AF-A0A3M1AP89-F1
#
_entry.id   AF-A0A3M1AP89-F1
#
_cell.length_a   1.000
_cell.length_b   1.000
_cell.length_c   1.000
_cell.angle_alpha   90.00
_cell.angle_beta   90.00
_cell.angle_gamma   90.00
#
_symmetry.space_group_name_H-M   'P 1'
#
loop_
_entity.id
_entity.type
_entity.pdbx_description
1 polymer ?
#
loop_
_entity_poly.entity_id
_entity_poly.type
_entity_poly.pdbx_seq_one_letter_code
_entity_poly.pdbx_strand_id
1 'polypeptide(L)'
;QYVDWGIGGHDNSSNNAGDYDETLDISYAWSTVAFGSPGNWSPVGLAAYAFLESPGISTDFRDNDQDGLTDERRDNEAKVFIDSPNKDPFLVDVQQDTTNFRIFYGRSWQPHWDADENANWRPYTDLNKNGVWDNGEPLNDDVGTDGIGPFDEEYRGPDPDGTEGNGHPEQGEPNFGILDKDESDQLGLTGFLIFPVHTPYDLDNDEENWGALSALPAPHGQSLVGVNLANFFSSYLFHMYGRDTYSSRTGQIQETGETERFSMALIFGIDQDDIFRRKRTVQQIYNANYRFAKPPEKPIVKAIAGDHKVTLYWDNRAEFTFDAFYQKFNFEGYRIYRSTEPNFLENKVITDAFGKATFRKPIAQFDLVDGVKGLHPIDVNGALFYLGNDSGLRHSYIDTTVQNGQTYYYAVVAYDQGFSTTTIEGEFLGIPPAETTSIIKVDVNGRVIKTDINTAVVTPRAPAAGFVPPEIDLQSHSGPGTGSININILDADSLKDGHTYRLEFENASPFNDDPNPSYRMVDYSARDTLISLTPIIAENQESPVVDGLSLNISNDSRVVIDRDQTGWKKGNSNFIVQTGFDARFAPAYQSKRINYPADFEIIFKEKGQGDMSFPATPFSQPQPSNVIVRNLTDDQDHAQFIFRDVNGDSLFNADDALFIVLGDSAGKAATNFRDLHVTWSVTLIKDTTIAENQQRPPQPGDVYRIITKKPFRSGEFYEFSVKGPKFDRSKAQSELSKVAVVPNPYVGAASWEPQTNTVGRGERRIYFIHLPRKCTIRIYTLAGRLVRVLHHDSTIDDGQEPWNLVSRDGMDVAYGVYVFHVDAPDIGTTVGKFAIIK
;
A
#
# COMPACT_ATOMS: atom_id res chain seq x y z
N GLN A 1 -22.07 -12.90 33.87
CA GLN A 1 -22.60 -12.85 32.49
C GLN A 1 -23.40 -14.10 32.16
N TYR A 2 -24.44 -13.97 31.32
CA TYR A 2 -25.25 -15.06 30.80
C TYR A 2 -25.10 -15.15 29.28
N VAL A 3 -24.99 -16.37 28.73
CA VAL A 3 -24.92 -16.62 27.28
C VAL A 3 -25.92 -17.71 26.88
N ASP A 4 -26.81 -17.40 25.96
CA ASP A 4 -27.64 -18.35 25.21
C ASP A 4 -27.10 -18.44 23.78
N TRP A 5 -26.80 -19.65 23.32
CA TRP A 5 -25.99 -19.88 22.13
C TRP A 5 -26.78 -19.95 20.82
N GLY A 6 -28.03 -20.43 20.86
CA GLY A 6 -28.90 -20.54 19.68
C GLY A 6 -28.28 -21.24 18.44
N ILE A 7 -27.40 -22.23 18.64
CA ILE A 7 -26.61 -22.82 17.54
C ILE A 7 -27.52 -23.59 16.57
N GLY A 8 -27.35 -23.33 15.27
CA GLY A 8 -28.18 -23.93 14.23
C GLY A 8 -29.53 -23.22 14.02
N GLY A 9 -29.76 -22.09 14.69
CA GLY A 9 -30.91 -21.20 14.48
C GLY A 9 -32.18 -21.60 15.26
N HIS A 10 -33.24 -20.81 15.09
CA HIS A 10 -34.39 -20.76 16.00
C HIS A 10 -35.04 -22.12 16.28
N ASP A 11 -35.28 -22.93 15.24
CA ASP A 11 -35.99 -24.21 15.38
C ASP A 11 -35.08 -25.36 15.85
N ASN A 12 -33.76 -25.12 15.96
CA ASN A 12 -32.77 -26.14 16.32
C ASN A 12 -32.12 -25.92 17.68
N SER A 13 -32.53 -24.88 18.42
CA SER A 13 -31.98 -24.55 19.76
C SER A 13 -32.07 -25.72 20.75
N SER A 14 -33.08 -26.59 20.64
CA SER A 14 -33.23 -27.77 21.50
C SER A 14 -32.26 -28.93 21.18
N ASN A 15 -31.46 -28.80 20.11
CA ASN A 15 -30.49 -29.79 19.66
C ASN A 15 -29.07 -29.21 19.77
N ASN A 16 -28.73 -28.62 20.91
CA ASN A 16 -27.40 -28.06 21.16
C ASN A 16 -26.65 -28.90 22.18
N ALA A 17 -25.33 -28.80 22.11
CA ALA A 17 -24.42 -29.39 23.05
C ALA A 17 -23.31 -28.39 23.36
N GLY A 18 -22.74 -28.47 24.55
CA GLY A 18 -21.71 -27.54 25.00
C GLY A 18 -20.78 -28.18 26.00
N ASP A 19 -19.57 -27.64 26.08
CA ASP A 19 -18.49 -28.12 26.94
C ASP A 19 -17.62 -26.97 27.46
N TYR A 20 -16.70 -27.32 28.36
CA TYR A 20 -15.66 -26.44 28.90
C TYR A 20 -14.29 -27.12 28.85
N ASP A 21 -13.31 -26.45 28.26
CA ASP A 21 -11.91 -26.88 28.27
C ASP A 21 -11.14 -26.10 29.35
N GLU A 22 -10.69 -26.81 30.39
CA GLU A 22 -9.96 -26.24 31.53
C GLU A 22 -8.56 -25.74 31.15
N THR A 23 -7.94 -26.33 30.12
CA THR A 23 -6.56 -25.97 29.74
C THR A 23 -6.54 -24.68 28.92
N LEU A 24 -7.55 -24.48 28.07
CA LEU A 24 -7.69 -23.30 27.23
C LEU A 24 -8.61 -22.23 27.81
N ASP A 25 -9.22 -22.48 28.97
CA ASP A 25 -10.19 -21.58 29.62
C ASP A 25 -11.29 -21.09 28.65
N ILE A 26 -11.96 -22.05 28.01
CA ILE A 26 -12.93 -21.79 26.93
C ILE A 26 -14.16 -22.66 27.08
N SER A 27 -15.34 -22.03 27.05
CA SER A 27 -16.61 -22.71 26.85
C SER A 27 -17.02 -22.68 25.40
N TYR A 28 -17.61 -23.76 24.88
CA TYR A 28 -18.06 -23.81 23.50
C TYR A 28 -19.33 -24.62 23.33
N ALA A 29 -20.08 -24.31 22.29
CA ALA A 29 -21.34 -24.94 21.94
C ALA A 29 -21.44 -25.27 20.45
N TRP A 30 -22.15 -26.35 20.14
CA TRP A 30 -22.36 -26.87 18.80
C TRP A 30 -23.78 -27.41 18.62
N SER A 31 -24.22 -27.53 17.36
CA SER A 31 -25.47 -28.23 17.05
C SER A 31 -25.22 -29.72 16.96
N THR A 32 -26.09 -30.52 17.59
CA THR A 32 -26.08 -31.99 17.46
C THR A 32 -26.71 -32.47 16.14
N VAL A 33 -27.24 -31.55 15.31
CA VAL A 33 -27.79 -31.82 13.98
C VAL A 33 -26.95 -31.17 12.88
N ALA A 34 -26.91 -31.79 11.70
CA ALA A 34 -26.01 -31.41 10.61
C ALA A 34 -26.43 -30.16 9.79
N PHE A 35 -27.63 -29.63 10.03
CA PHE A 35 -28.24 -28.55 9.23
C PHE A 35 -28.88 -27.50 10.14
N GLY A 36 -28.75 -26.23 9.77
CA GLY A 36 -29.39 -25.11 10.47
C GLY A 36 -30.80 -24.78 9.95
N SER A 37 -31.62 -24.13 10.77
CA SER A 37 -32.98 -23.66 10.44
C SER A 37 -33.12 -22.15 10.68
N PRO A 38 -33.85 -21.40 9.83
CA PRO A 38 -34.51 -21.85 8.61
C PRO A 38 -33.54 -22.08 7.45
N GLY A 39 -33.93 -22.93 6.50
CA GLY A 39 -33.26 -23.03 5.19
C GLY A 39 -32.28 -24.20 5.00
N ASN A 40 -32.12 -25.09 5.97
CA ASN A 40 -31.27 -26.30 5.89
C ASN A 40 -29.84 -26.01 5.40
N TRP A 41 -29.25 -24.91 5.87
CA TRP A 41 -27.89 -24.54 5.52
C TRP A 41 -26.88 -25.42 6.27
N SER A 42 -25.72 -25.67 5.64
CA SER A 42 -24.65 -26.52 6.16
C SER A 42 -23.31 -26.03 5.60
N PRO A 43 -22.19 -26.12 6.35
CA PRO A 43 -22.09 -26.68 7.70
C PRO A 43 -22.63 -25.74 8.78
N VAL A 44 -23.15 -26.31 9.88
CA VAL A 44 -23.39 -25.56 11.12
C VAL A 44 -22.08 -25.52 11.89
N GLY A 45 -21.55 -24.32 12.12
CA GLY A 45 -20.31 -24.13 12.87
C GLY A 45 -20.49 -24.23 14.39
N LEU A 46 -19.39 -24.01 15.10
CA LEU A 46 -19.30 -23.90 16.55
C LEU A 46 -19.18 -22.43 16.97
N ALA A 47 -19.71 -22.11 18.14
CA ALA A 47 -19.44 -20.86 18.82
C ALA A 47 -18.78 -21.16 20.17
N ALA A 48 -17.89 -20.28 20.59
CA ALA A 48 -17.12 -20.42 21.80
C ALA A 48 -16.93 -19.06 22.49
N TYR A 49 -16.67 -19.12 23.78
CA TYR A 49 -16.66 -18.01 24.69
C TYR A 49 -15.51 -18.22 25.67
N ALA A 50 -14.62 -17.25 25.75
CA ALA A 50 -13.46 -17.31 26.63
C ALA A 50 -13.26 -15.98 27.34
N PHE A 51 -12.95 -16.05 28.63
CA PHE A 51 -12.26 -14.96 29.30
C PHE A 51 -10.79 -14.98 28.88
N LEU A 52 -10.19 -13.81 28.76
CA LEU A 52 -8.78 -13.67 28.36
C LEU A 52 -7.88 -13.34 29.54
N GLU A 53 -8.49 -13.00 30.67
CA GLU A 53 -7.87 -12.50 31.88
C GLU A 53 -7.64 -13.63 32.88
N SER A 54 -6.48 -13.60 33.53
CA SER A 54 -6.21 -14.40 34.72
C SER A 54 -7.05 -13.92 35.91
N PRO A 55 -7.51 -14.82 36.79
CA PRO A 55 -8.35 -14.46 37.93
C PRO A 55 -7.53 -13.85 39.08
N GLY A 56 -7.69 -12.56 39.36
CA GLY A 56 -6.89 -11.83 40.37
C GLY A 56 -7.60 -11.30 41.60
N ILE A 57 -6.89 -11.37 42.73
CA ILE A 57 -7.28 -10.69 43.98
C ILE A 57 -6.09 -9.86 44.51
N SER A 58 -5.98 -8.62 44.04
CA SER A 58 -4.93 -7.62 44.39
C SER A 58 -4.78 -7.22 45.85
N THR A 59 -5.44 -7.91 46.77
CA THR A 59 -5.39 -7.62 48.20
C THR A 59 -5.09 -8.84 49.06
N ASP A 60 -4.92 -10.03 48.48
CA ASP A 60 -4.70 -11.26 49.25
C ASP A 60 -3.24 -11.74 49.29
N PHE A 61 -2.35 -11.08 48.53
CA PHE A 61 -0.90 -11.37 48.42
C PHE A 61 -0.63 -12.83 48.03
N ARG A 62 -1.41 -13.34 47.09
CA ARG A 62 -1.25 -14.69 46.55
C ARG A 62 -1.20 -14.62 45.04
N ASP A 63 -0.23 -15.36 44.51
CA ASP A 63 -0.14 -15.75 43.11
C ASP A 63 -1.42 -16.56 42.73
N ASN A 64 -2.42 -15.90 42.15
CA ASN A 64 -3.71 -16.53 41.84
C ASN A 64 -3.71 -17.23 40.46
N ASP A 65 -2.79 -16.87 39.58
CA ASP A 65 -2.70 -17.39 38.21
C ASP A 65 -1.44 -18.23 37.91
N GLN A 66 -0.54 -18.35 38.88
CA GLN A 66 0.69 -19.13 38.88
C GLN A 66 1.78 -18.60 37.93
N ASP A 67 1.79 -17.30 37.67
CA ASP A 67 2.84 -16.64 36.89
C ASP A 67 4.15 -16.44 37.67
N GLY A 68 4.12 -16.63 39.00
CA GLY A 68 5.27 -16.48 39.89
C GLY A 68 5.43 -15.09 40.52
N LEU A 69 4.47 -14.19 40.34
CA LEU A 69 4.38 -12.90 41.02
C LEU A 69 3.25 -12.97 42.08
N THR A 70 3.31 -12.08 43.08
CA THR A 70 2.31 -12.06 44.18
C THR A 70 1.64 -10.71 44.39
N ASP A 71 2.12 -9.67 43.70
CA ASP A 71 1.39 -8.41 43.60
C ASP A 71 0.52 -8.48 42.36
N GLU A 72 -0.76 -8.11 42.52
CA GLU A 72 -1.74 -8.16 41.43
C GLU A 72 -2.30 -6.76 41.18
N ARG A 73 -1.51 -5.72 41.47
CA ARG A 73 -1.93 -4.32 41.33
C ARG A 73 -1.44 -3.79 39.99
N ARG A 74 -2.30 -2.98 39.37
CA ARG A 74 -2.02 -2.26 38.12
C ARG A 74 -1.90 -0.74 38.29
N ASP A 75 -2.27 -0.24 39.47
CA ASP A 75 -2.37 1.18 39.82
C ASP A 75 -1.17 1.67 40.66
N ASN A 76 -0.13 0.86 40.76
CA ASN A 76 1.16 1.20 41.35
C ASN A 76 1.97 2.12 40.43
N GLU A 77 2.84 2.92 41.04
CA GLU A 77 3.78 3.80 40.35
C GLU A 77 5.19 3.23 40.54
N ALA A 78 6.01 3.30 39.51
CA ALA A 78 7.41 2.94 39.57
C ALA A 78 8.16 3.87 40.52
N LYS A 79 8.93 3.28 41.45
CA LYS A 79 9.66 4.00 42.52
C LYS A 79 11.08 3.50 42.68
N VAL A 80 11.33 2.22 42.44
CA VAL A 80 12.61 1.56 42.69
C VAL A 80 12.99 0.71 41.51
N PHE A 81 14.19 0.93 40.97
CA PHE A 81 14.75 0.03 39.97
C PHE A 81 15.36 -1.20 40.65
N ILE A 82 14.85 -2.38 40.30
CA ILE A 82 15.24 -3.68 40.86
C ILE A 82 16.31 -4.30 39.95
N ASP A 83 17.52 -4.46 40.48
CA ASP A 83 18.68 -4.98 39.73
C ASP A 83 18.95 -6.48 39.92
N SER A 84 18.21 -7.15 40.82
CA SER A 84 18.39 -8.58 41.10
C SER A 84 17.13 -9.22 41.70
N PRO A 85 16.87 -10.52 41.43
CA PRO A 85 15.66 -11.21 41.92
C PRO A 85 15.52 -11.23 43.45
N ASN A 86 16.64 -11.19 44.20
CA ASN A 86 16.59 -11.21 45.67
C ASN A 86 16.10 -9.90 46.30
N LYS A 87 16.00 -8.82 45.51
CA LYS A 87 15.50 -7.52 45.95
C LYS A 87 14.06 -7.29 45.50
N ASP A 88 13.50 -8.22 44.75
CA ASP A 88 12.14 -8.16 44.24
C ASP A 88 11.17 -8.50 45.37
N PRO A 89 10.29 -7.56 45.79
CA PRO A 89 9.39 -7.77 46.92
C PRO A 89 8.25 -8.75 46.62
N PHE A 90 8.04 -9.10 45.36
CA PHE A 90 6.90 -9.91 44.91
C PHE A 90 7.26 -11.38 44.64
N LEU A 91 8.55 -11.71 44.69
CA LEU A 91 9.05 -13.09 44.68
C LEU A 91 9.14 -13.62 46.12
N VAL A 92 8.24 -14.52 46.50
CA VAL A 92 8.19 -15.14 47.83
C VAL A 92 9.22 -16.26 47.97
N ASP A 93 9.32 -17.14 46.97
CA ASP A 93 10.39 -18.14 46.81
C ASP A 93 11.11 -17.89 45.48
N VAL A 94 12.19 -17.11 45.53
CA VAL A 94 12.98 -16.70 44.36
C VAL A 94 13.33 -17.87 43.41
N GLN A 95 13.56 -19.10 43.89
CA GLN A 95 13.89 -20.21 42.99
C GLN A 95 12.67 -20.76 42.25
N GLN A 96 11.56 -20.93 42.95
CA GLN A 96 10.32 -21.43 42.37
C GLN A 96 9.69 -20.36 41.47
N ASP A 97 9.63 -19.13 41.97
CA ASP A 97 8.90 -18.04 41.35
C ASP A 97 9.59 -17.59 40.06
N THR A 98 10.93 -17.49 40.03
CA THR A 98 11.65 -17.23 38.77
C THR A 98 11.55 -18.38 37.75
N THR A 99 11.24 -19.59 38.21
CA THR A 99 10.96 -20.72 37.31
C THR A 99 9.57 -20.62 36.72
N ASN A 100 8.57 -20.30 37.55
CA ASN A 100 7.19 -20.06 37.12
C ASN A 100 7.13 -18.87 36.15
N PHE A 101 7.76 -17.76 36.49
CA PHE A 101 7.91 -16.58 35.64
C PHE A 101 8.42 -16.93 34.25
N ARG A 102 9.50 -17.73 34.18
CA ARG A 102 10.06 -18.14 32.90
C ARG A 102 9.12 -19.05 32.10
N ILE A 103 8.38 -19.93 32.78
CA ILE A 103 7.42 -20.83 32.13
C ILE A 103 6.25 -20.03 31.57
N PHE A 104 5.77 -19.05 32.33
CA PHE A 104 4.61 -18.23 31.97
C PHE A 104 4.94 -17.19 30.88
N TYR A 105 5.96 -16.34 31.13
CA TYR A 105 6.33 -15.24 30.24
C TYR A 105 7.27 -15.65 29.09
N GLY A 106 7.76 -16.88 29.08
CA GLY A 106 8.69 -17.39 28.06
C GLY A 106 10.08 -16.73 28.09
N ARG A 107 10.37 -15.89 29.08
CA ARG A 107 11.65 -15.18 29.27
C ARG A 107 12.10 -15.27 30.72
N SER A 108 13.41 -15.23 30.96
CA SER A 108 13.93 -15.14 32.32
C SER A 108 13.75 -13.73 32.88
N TRP A 109 13.47 -13.63 34.19
CA TRP A 109 13.49 -12.39 34.98
C TRP A 109 14.68 -11.50 34.58
N GLN A 110 14.42 -10.21 34.37
CA GLN A 110 15.42 -9.18 34.02
C GLN A 110 15.33 -8.01 35.00
N PRO A 111 16.38 -7.17 35.13
CA PRO A 111 16.26 -5.90 35.85
C PRO A 111 15.17 -5.01 35.27
N HIS A 112 14.30 -4.47 36.13
CA HIS A 112 13.12 -3.68 35.78
C HIS A 112 12.74 -2.72 36.91
N TRP A 113 11.73 -1.88 36.68
CA TRP A 113 11.14 -1.03 37.71
C TRP A 113 10.15 -1.81 38.57
N ASP A 114 10.07 -1.55 39.87
CA ASP A 114 9.19 -2.26 40.82
C ASP A 114 7.68 -2.21 40.54
N ALA A 115 7.24 -1.54 39.47
CA ALA A 115 5.86 -1.54 39.01
C ALA A 115 5.76 -1.85 37.49
N ASP A 116 6.82 -2.46 36.92
CA ASP A 116 6.91 -3.09 35.58
C ASP A 116 7.20 -4.59 35.81
N GLU A 117 6.29 -5.28 36.50
CA GLU A 117 6.56 -6.51 37.24
C GLU A 117 6.96 -7.69 36.32
N ASN A 118 6.44 -7.70 35.10
CA ASN A 118 6.82 -8.68 34.09
C ASN A 118 8.08 -8.26 33.29
N ALA A 119 8.62 -7.06 33.50
CA ALA A 119 9.81 -6.51 32.83
C ALA A 119 9.70 -6.44 31.29
N ASN A 120 8.56 -5.97 30.76
CA ASN A 120 8.34 -5.80 29.31
C ASN A 120 8.37 -4.33 28.86
N TRP A 121 8.37 -3.36 29.77
CA TRP A 121 8.50 -1.95 29.42
C TRP A 121 9.91 -1.64 28.90
N ARG A 122 10.01 -0.88 27.80
CA ARG A 122 11.28 -0.56 27.16
C ARG A 122 11.50 0.96 27.10
N PRO A 123 12.62 1.46 27.64
CA PRO A 123 12.97 2.87 27.53
C PRO A 123 13.33 3.24 26.09
N TYR A 124 13.46 4.54 25.81
CA TYR A 124 13.96 5.03 24.53
C TYR A 124 15.34 4.44 24.17
N THR A 125 15.60 4.32 22.87
CA THR A 125 16.88 3.81 22.35
C THR A 125 17.84 4.95 22.04
N ASP A 126 18.79 5.17 22.95
CA ASP A 126 19.88 6.14 22.78
C ASP A 126 20.92 5.65 21.74
N LEU A 127 20.71 6.00 20.47
CA LEU A 127 21.55 5.58 19.35
C LEU A 127 22.91 6.27 19.39
N ASN A 128 22.95 7.51 19.87
CA ASN A 128 24.15 8.34 19.88
C ASN A 128 24.92 8.31 21.21
N LYS A 129 24.36 7.64 22.23
CA LYS A 129 24.92 7.40 23.57
C LYS A 129 25.14 8.65 24.40
N ASN A 130 24.28 9.66 24.27
CA ASN A 130 24.38 10.91 25.04
C ASN A 130 23.53 10.91 26.33
N GLY A 131 22.73 9.87 26.58
CA GLY A 131 21.87 9.73 27.75
C GLY A 131 20.64 10.63 27.74
N VAL A 132 20.21 11.13 26.58
CA VAL A 132 18.93 11.83 26.38
C VAL A 132 18.29 11.34 25.09
N TRP A 133 16.96 11.35 25.03
CA TRP A 133 16.27 11.08 23.77
C TRP A 133 16.44 12.26 22.79
N ASP A 134 16.82 11.95 21.55
CA ASP A 134 16.89 12.91 20.45
C ASP A 134 15.83 12.64 19.36
N ASN A 135 15.37 13.70 18.70
CA ASN A 135 14.43 13.57 17.58
C ASN A 135 14.99 12.68 16.46
N GLY A 136 14.31 11.57 16.17
CA GLY A 136 14.74 10.53 15.23
C GLY A 136 15.21 9.24 15.91
N GLU A 137 15.35 9.22 17.23
CA GLU A 137 15.58 8.01 18.01
C GLU A 137 14.24 7.34 18.41
N PRO A 138 14.18 6.00 18.46
CA PRO A 138 12.96 5.29 18.88
C PRO A 138 12.64 5.55 20.37
N LEU A 139 11.43 6.02 20.66
CA LEU A 139 10.91 6.13 22.04
C LEU A 139 10.56 4.77 22.65
N ASN A 140 10.28 3.75 21.82
CA ASN A 140 9.78 2.45 22.27
C ASN A 140 8.48 2.57 23.07
N ASP A 141 8.52 2.25 24.37
CA ASP A 141 7.36 2.30 25.27
C ASP A 141 7.33 3.62 26.09
N ASP A 142 8.39 4.44 26.02
CA ASP A 142 8.59 5.70 26.76
C ASP A 142 7.99 6.89 26.01
N VAL A 143 6.66 6.88 25.82
CA VAL A 143 5.93 7.90 25.04
C VAL A 143 5.24 8.94 25.93
N GLY A 144 5.43 8.89 27.24
CA GLY A 144 4.80 9.80 28.19
C GLY A 144 3.37 9.41 28.59
N THR A 145 2.84 10.17 29.54
CA THR A 145 1.55 9.91 30.20
C THR A 145 0.33 10.01 29.29
N ASP A 146 0.42 10.73 28.17
CA ASP A 146 -0.66 10.77 27.18
C ASP A 146 -0.71 9.51 26.29
N GLY A 147 0.36 8.72 26.28
CA GLY A 147 0.49 7.48 25.54
C GLY A 147 0.69 7.68 24.02
N ILE A 148 1.05 8.89 23.57
CA ILE A 148 1.08 9.28 22.16
C ILE A 148 2.53 9.57 21.73
N GLY A 149 3.02 8.81 20.75
CA GLY A 149 4.37 9.01 20.20
C GLY A 149 4.40 9.82 18.89
N PRO A 150 5.59 10.20 18.39
CA PRO A 150 5.78 10.97 17.16
C PRO A 150 5.16 10.42 15.87
N PHE A 151 4.78 9.14 15.88
CA PHE A 151 4.18 8.45 14.75
C PHE A 151 2.64 8.35 14.82
N ASP A 152 2.03 8.83 15.91
CA ASP A 152 0.58 8.86 16.07
C ASP A 152 -0.04 10.12 15.44
N GLU A 153 -1.22 9.97 14.84
CA GLU A 153 -1.91 11.05 14.10
C GLU A 153 -2.23 12.27 14.99
N GLU A 154 -2.38 12.06 16.29
CA GLU A 154 -2.73 13.11 17.27
C GLU A 154 -1.53 13.75 17.95
N TYR A 155 -0.29 13.32 17.64
CA TYR A 155 0.91 13.83 18.29
C TYR A 155 1.16 15.31 18.01
N ARG A 156 1.27 16.11 19.09
CA ARG A 156 1.47 17.57 19.01
C ARG A 156 2.88 18.01 19.40
N GLY A 157 3.74 17.07 19.73
CA GLY A 157 5.06 17.28 20.33
C GLY A 157 5.13 16.66 21.73
N PRO A 158 6.31 16.74 22.39
CA PRO A 158 6.54 16.04 23.63
C PRO A 158 5.63 16.44 24.77
N ASP A 159 5.38 15.49 25.67
CA ASP A 159 4.47 15.66 26.80
C ASP A 159 4.86 16.89 27.66
N PRO A 160 3.94 17.83 27.94
CA PRO A 160 4.26 19.07 28.65
C PRO A 160 4.79 18.89 30.08
N ASP A 161 4.55 17.73 30.69
CA ASP A 161 5.03 17.37 32.02
C ASP A 161 6.44 16.74 32.01
N GLY A 162 7.00 16.46 30.83
CA GLY A 162 8.35 15.93 30.65
C GLY A 162 8.48 14.44 30.91
N THR A 163 7.39 13.69 30.78
CA THR A 163 7.37 12.23 30.94
C THR A 163 7.91 11.51 29.71
N GLU A 164 7.63 12.01 28.50
CA GLU A 164 8.15 11.41 27.26
C GLU A 164 9.69 11.43 27.14
N GLY A 165 10.28 10.26 26.88
CA GLY A 165 11.70 10.06 26.57
C GLY A 165 12.62 10.21 27.78
N ASN A 166 12.11 9.97 28.99
CA ASN A 166 12.82 10.22 30.25
C ASN A 166 13.54 8.98 30.83
N GLY A 167 13.28 7.78 30.27
CA GLY A 167 13.82 6.48 30.70
C GLY A 167 13.19 5.91 31.96
N HIS A 168 12.03 6.41 32.37
CA HIS A 168 11.28 6.06 33.58
C HIS A 168 9.81 5.77 33.21
N PRO A 169 9.25 4.62 33.59
CA PRO A 169 7.90 4.27 33.19
C PRO A 169 6.84 5.06 33.96
N GLU A 170 5.81 5.51 33.23
CA GLU A 170 4.68 6.25 33.79
C GLU A 170 3.30 5.68 33.41
N GLN A 171 2.32 5.89 34.30
CA GLN A 171 0.94 5.50 34.02
C GLN A 171 0.40 6.25 32.79
N GLY A 172 -0.10 5.50 31.82
CA GLY A 172 -0.46 6.02 30.48
C GLY A 172 0.46 5.51 29.38
N GLU A 173 1.62 4.95 29.75
CA GLU A 173 2.56 4.41 28.79
C GLU A 173 2.23 2.97 28.34
N PRO A 174 2.53 2.64 27.08
CA PRO A 174 2.60 1.29 26.54
C PRO A 174 3.34 0.32 27.50
N ASN A 175 2.82 -0.90 27.74
CA ASN A 175 3.52 -1.96 28.48
C ASN A 175 3.85 -1.56 29.93
N PHE A 176 3.00 -0.72 30.55
CA PHE A 176 3.13 -0.40 31.96
C PHE A 176 1.77 -0.24 32.64
N GLY A 177 1.65 -0.77 33.86
CA GLY A 177 0.56 -0.55 34.80
C GLY A 177 -0.82 -0.82 34.20
N ILE A 178 -1.67 0.22 34.11
CA ILE A 178 -3.04 0.06 33.62
C ILE A 178 -3.09 -0.37 32.14
N LEU A 179 -2.07 -0.07 31.33
CA LEU A 179 -2.05 -0.43 29.91
C LEU A 179 -1.37 -1.77 29.63
N ASP A 180 -0.64 -2.33 30.60
CA ASP A 180 -0.09 -3.67 30.51
C ASP A 180 -1.09 -4.70 31.02
N LYS A 181 -1.49 -5.63 30.15
CA LYS A 181 -2.60 -6.56 30.39
C LYS A 181 -2.13 -7.93 30.81
N ASP A 182 -0.85 -8.21 30.63
CA ASP A 182 -0.16 -9.39 31.14
C ASP A 182 0.75 -9.06 32.32
N GLU A 183 0.57 -7.92 33.01
CA GLU A 183 1.37 -7.54 34.19
C GLU A 183 0.77 -7.97 35.52
N SER A 184 -0.56 -7.86 35.67
CA SER A 184 -1.25 -8.09 36.93
C SER A 184 -2.51 -8.91 36.70
N ASP A 185 -2.93 -9.72 37.67
CA ASP A 185 -4.19 -10.44 37.56
C ASP A 185 -5.42 -9.52 37.47
N GLN A 186 -6.37 -9.87 36.60
CA GLN A 186 -7.53 -9.01 36.28
C GLN A 186 -8.86 -9.62 36.72
N LEU A 187 -9.98 -9.07 36.23
CA LEU A 187 -11.32 -9.60 36.47
C LEU A 187 -11.56 -10.85 35.61
N GLY A 188 -10.76 -11.90 35.88
CA GLY A 188 -10.85 -13.20 35.24
C GLY A 188 -12.07 -14.01 35.67
N LEU A 189 -12.19 -15.19 35.07
CA LEU A 189 -13.28 -16.12 35.33
C LEU A 189 -13.02 -16.91 36.62
N THR A 190 -13.83 -16.66 37.65
CA THR A 190 -13.75 -17.40 38.93
C THR A 190 -14.90 -18.37 39.13
N GLY A 191 -15.94 -18.31 38.28
CA GLY A 191 -17.09 -19.18 38.37
C GLY A 191 -17.73 -19.48 37.03
N PHE A 192 -18.11 -20.75 36.81
CA PHE A 192 -18.67 -21.21 35.54
C PHE A 192 -19.74 -22.29 35.74
N LEU A 193 -20.79 -22.24 34.91
CA LEU A 193 -21.83 -23.28 34.87
C LEU A 193 -22.53 -23.35 33.51
N ILE A 194 -22.63 -24.55 32.93
CA ILE A 194 -23.53 -24.89 31.81
C ILE A 194 -24.83 -25.47 32.35
N PHE A 195 -25.98 -25.04 31.84
CA PHE A 195 -27.29 -25.53 32.26
C PHE A 195 -28.34 -25.47 31.13
N PRO A 196 -29.43 -26.27 31.20
CA PRO A 196 -30.55 -26.15 30.29
C PRO A 196 -31.27 -24.80 30.43
N VAL A 197 -31.60 -24.14 29.32
CA VAL A 197 -32.36 -22.88 29.35
C VAL A 197 -33.71 -23.09 30.03
N HIS A 198 -34.13 -22.14 30.88
CA HIS A 198 -35.35 -22.18 31.70
C HIS A 198 -35.38 -23.25 32.80
N THR A 199 -34.29 -23.99 33.05
CA THR A 199 -34.23 -24.98 34.14
C THR A 199 -32.79 -25.18 34.64
N PRO A 200 -32.43 -24.79 35.88
CA PRO A 200 -33.31 -24.37 36.98
C PRO A 200 -33.61 -22.87 37.03
N TYR A 201 -32.93 -22.04 36.24
CA TYR A 201 -32.99 -20.58 36.35
C TYR A 201 -33.87 -19.97 35.26
N ASP A 202 -34.75 -19.05 35.67
CA ASP A 202 -35.48 -18.16 34.76
C ASP A 202 -34.98 -16.72 34.95
N LEU A 203 -34.76 -15.99 33.86
CA LEU A 203 -34.08 -14.68 33.89
C LEU A 203 -34.97 -13.55 34.44
N ASP A 204 -36.20 -13.85 34.84
CA ASP A 204 -37.15 -12.91 35.44
C ASP A 204 -37.07 -12.85 36.98
N ASN A 205 -36.30 -13.74 37.62
CA ASN A 205 -36.10 -13.78 39.07
C ASN A 205 -34.70 -13.31 39.49
N ASP A 206 -34.53 -12.00 39.68
CA ASP A 206 -33.24 -11.37 40.01
C ASP A 206 -32.54 -11.99 41.24
N GLU A 207 -33.26 -12.29 42.32
CA GLU A 207 -32.65 -12.81 43.56
C GLU A 207 -32.10 -14.24 43.37
N GLU A 208 -32.82 -15.07 42.62
CA GLU A 208 -32.37 -16.42 42.28
C GLU A 208 -31.17 -16.40 41.34
N ASN A 209 -31.19 -15.52 40.32
CA ASN A 209 -30.07 -15.34 39.42
C ASN A 209 -28.85 -14.76 40.13
N TRP A 210 -29.04 -13.83 41.07
CA TRP A 210 -27.96 -13.30 41.91
C TRP A 210 -27.36 -14.38 42.80
N GLY A 211 -28.20 -15.17 43.48
CA GLY A 211 -27.76 -16.30 44.29
C GLY A 211 -26.99 -17.35 43.49
N ALA A 212 -27.41 -17.60 42.24
CA ALA A 212 -26.71 -18.50 41.32
C ALA A 212 -25.35 -17.93 40.88
N LEU A 213 -25.32 -16.69 40.38
CA LEU A 213 -24.11 -16.03 39.88
C LEU A 213 -23.03 -15.82 40.94
N SER A 214 -23.44 -15.48 42.17
CA SER A 214 -22.52 -15.22 43.29
C SER A 214 -21.94 -16.48 43.95
N ALA A 215 -22.48 -17.67 43.63
CA ALA A 215 -22.08 -18.94 44.22
C ALA A 215 -21.68 -20.01 43.19
N LEU A 216 -21.30 -19.58 41.97
CA LEU A 216 -20.83 -20.51 40.93
C LEU A 216 -19.58 -21.27 41.39
N PRO A 217 -19.45 -22.56 41.03
CA PRO A 217 -18.22 -23.30 41.24
C PRO A 217 -17.10 -22.76 40.35
N ALA A 218 -15.85 -22.94 40.79
CA ALA A 218 -14.67 -22.63 39.98
C ALA A 218 -14.75 -23.30 38.59
N PRO A 219 -14.11 -22.71 37.55
CA PRO A 219 -14.05 -23.31 36.23
C PRO A 219 -13.62 -24.77 36.28
N HIS A 220 -14.40 -25.64 35.64
CA HIS A 220 -14.19 -27.09 35.61
C HIS A 220 -14.78 -27.66 34.33
N GLY A 221 -14.28 -28.81 33.91
CA GLY A 221 -14.76 -29.55 32.76
C GLY A 221 -16.20 -29.96 32.98
N GLN A 222 -17.09 -29.46 32.13
CA GLN A 222 -18.52 -29.68 32.23
C GLN A 222 -19.11 -29.81 30.83
N SER A 223 -19.76 -30.95 30.55
CA SER A 223 -20.38 -31.23 29.25
C SER A 223 -21.90 -31.41 29.39
N LEU A 224 -22.66 -30.83 28.46
CA LEU A 224 -24.11 -30.95 28.37
C LEU A 224 -24.54 -31.12 26.92
N VAL A 225 -25.34 -32.14 26.61
CA VAL A 225 -25.64 -32.55 25.23
C VAL A 225 -27.14 -32.72 25.02
N GLY A 226 -27.64 -32.26 23.87
CA GLY A 226 -29.00 -32.55 23.38
C GLY A 226 -30.09 -31.75 24.08
N VAL A 227 -29.80 -30.50 24.46
CA VAL A 227 -30.74 -29.59 25.10
C VAL A 227 -30.58 -28.18 24.53
N ASN A 228 -31.54 -27.30 24.81
CA ASN A 228 -31.29 -25.87 24.72
C ASN A 228 -30.44 -25.47 25.92
N LEU A 229 -29.21 -25.00 25.70
CA LEU A 229 -28.24 -24.75 26.77
C LEU A 229 -27.87 -23.28 26.87
N ALA A 230 -27.62 -22.83 28.09
CA ALA A 230 -27.02 -21.55 28.40
C ALA A 230 -25.90 -21.70 29.41
N ASN A 231 -25.07 -20.66 29.49
CA ASN A 231 -23.93 -20.61 30.37
C ASN A 231 -24.02 -19.41 31.30
N PHE A 232 -23.62 -19.60 32.54
CA PHE A 232 -23.27 -18.54 33.47
C PHE A 232 -21.75 -18.47 33.62
N PHE A 233 -21.25 -17.24 33.63
CA PHE A 233 -19.86 -16.88 33.90
C PHE A 233 -19.85 -15.84 35.02
N SER A 234 -18.98 -15.98 36.01
CA SER A 234 -18.78 -14.99 37.07
C SER A 234 -17.30 -14.75 37.36
N SER A 235 -17.02 -13.53 37.81
CA SER A 235 -15.76 -13.13 38.42
C SER A 235 -15.98 -12.95 39.92
N TYR A 236 -14.90 -12.86 40.70
CA TYR A 236 -14.97 -12.72 42.15
C TYR A 236 -15.78 -11.48 42.56
N LEU A 237 -16.27 -11.41 43.81
CA LEU A 237 -16.99 -10.24 44.30
C LEU A 237 -16.04 -9.06 44.45
N PHE A 238 -16.18 -8.07 43.58
CA PHE A 238 -15.49 -6.79 43.66
C PHE A 238 -16.44 -5.65 44.01
N HIS A 239 -15.89 -4.57 44.54
CA HIS A 239 -16.63 -3.37 44.89
C HIS A 239 -16.62 -2.37 43.73
N MET A 240 -17.70 -1.64 43.51
CA MET A 240 -17.73 -0.49 42.59
C MET A 240 -18.31 0.72 43.31
N TYR A 241 -17.49 1.73 43.63
CA TYR A 241 -17.99 2.99 44.15
C TYR A 241 -18.76 3.74 43.05
N GLY A 242 -20.00 4.13 43.33
CA GLY A 242 -20.78 4.97 42.43
C GLY A 242 -20.29 6.42 42.41
N ARG A 243 -20.78 7.21 41.45
CA ARG A 243 -20.59 8.67 41.47
C ARG A 243 -21.09 9.26 42.80
N ASP A 244 -20.36 10.25 43.31
CA ASP A 244 -20.63 10.95 44.58
C ASP A 244 -20.59 10.03 45.82
N THR A 245 -19.91 8.88 45.71
CA THR A 245 -19.73 7.95 46.84
C THR A 245 -18.43 8.25 47.57
N TYR A 246 -18.48 8.21 48.90
CA TYR A 246 -17.27 8.30 49.72
C TYR A 246 -16.46 7.00 49.63
N SER A 247 -15.24 7.07 49.11
CA SER A 247 -14.31 5.93 49.11
C SER A 247 -13.51 5.92 50.40
N SER A 248 -13.63 4.83 51.16
CA SER A 248 -12.81 4.63 52.37
C SER A 248 -11.34 4.38 52.05
N ARG A 249 -11.02 3.98 50.81
CA ARG A 249 -9.65 3.71 50.31
C ARG A 249 -8.90 5.02 50.03
N THR A 250 -9.54 5.97 49.35
CA THR A 250 -8.92 7.26 48.99
C THR A 250 -9.20 8.38 49.99
N GLY A 251 -10.19 8.20 50.88
CA GLY A 251 -10.61 9.19 51.85
C GLY A 251 -11.34 10.41 51.25
N GLN A 252 -11.74 10.32 49.97
CA GLN A 252 -12.38 11.40 49.21
C GLN A 252 -13.73 10.96 48.65
N ILE A 253 -14.57 11.94 48.31
CA ILE A 253 -15.81 11.70 47.54
C ILE A 253 -15.40 11.52 46.08
N GLN A 254 -15.77 10.39 45.49
CA GLN A 254 -15.50 10.09 44.10
C GLN A 254 -16.46 10.89 43.20
N GLU A 255 -15.98 11.95 42.55
CA GLU A 255 -16.80 12.79 41.65
C GLU A 255 -17.23 12.06 40.37
N THR A 256 -16.58 10.93 40.07
CA THR A 256 -16.92 10.00 39.01
C THR A 256 -17.07 8.60 39.63
N GLY A 257 -17.96 7.75 39.10
CA GLY A 257 -18.03 6.37 39.58
C GLY A 257 -16.84 5.56 39.11
N GLU A 258 -16.48 4.50 39.83
CA GLU A 258 -15.43 3.56 39.43
C GLU A 258 -15.83 2.81 38.16
N THR A 259 -14.83 2.48 37.36
CA THR A 259 -14.98 1.70 36.14
C THR A 259 -13.99 0.57 36.16
N GLU A 260 -14.51 -0.65 36.03
CA GLU A 260 -13.69 -1.84 35.85
C GLU A 260 -13.73 -2.30 34.40
N ARG A 261 -12.68 -3.00 33.97
CA ARG A 261 -12.53 -3.53 32.62
C ARG A 261 -12.33 -5.04 32.71
N PHE A 262 -12.93 -5.75 31.76
CA PHE A 262 -12.69 -7.17 31.53
C PHE A 262 -12.62 -7.45 30.03
N SER A 263 -11.98 -8.55 29.65
CA SER A 263 -11.66 -8.94 28.28
C SER A 263 -12.22 -10.31 27.98
N MET A 264 -13.03 -10.36 26.94
CA MET A 264 -13.74 -11.57 26.51
C MET A 264 -13.62 -11.77 25.02
N ALA A 265 -13.57 -13.02 24.59
CA ALA A 265 -13.58 -13.40 23.18
C ALA A 265 -14.81 -14.24 22.85
N LEU A 266 -15.55 -13.80 21.83
CA LEU A 266 -16.54 -14.61 21.14
C LEU A 266 -15.88 -15.21 19.89
N ILE A 267 -15.72 -16.53 19.90
CA ILE A 267 -14.92 -17.26 18.93
C ILE A 267 -15.84 -18.14 18.09
N PHE A 268 -15.75 -18.02 16.77
CA PHE A 268 -16.51 -18.85 15.85
C PHE A 268 -15.57 -19.72 15.02
N GLY A 269 -15.92 -20.97 14.83
CA GLY A 269 -15.14 -21.94 14.06
C GLY A 269 -16.02 -22.97 13.39
N ILE A 270 -15.46 -23.75 12.47
CA ILE A 270 -16.22 -24.79 11.77
C ILE A 270 -16.25 -26.12 12.55
N ASP A 271 -15.25 -26.35 13.39
CA ASP A 271 -15.06 -27.53 14.23
C ASP A 271 -14.30 -27.14 15.52
N GLN A 272 -14.15 -28.12 16.42
CA GLN A 272 -13.51 -27.94 17.72
C GLN A 272 -12.02 -27.52 17.58
N ASP A 273 -11.28 -28.13 16.67
CA ASP A 273 -9.87 -27.80 16.49
C ASP A 273 -9.69 -26.36 15.96
N ASP A 274 -10.61 -25.87 15.11
CA ASP A 274 -10.61 -24.47 14.62
C ASP A 274 -10.85 -23.48 15.76
N ILE A 275 -11.84 -23.71 16.64
CA ILE A 275 -12.07 -22.81 17.79
C ILE A 275 -10.91 -22.84 18.80
N PHE A 276 -10.27 -24.00 19.02
CA PHE A 276 -9.14 -24.13 19.95
C PHE A 276 -7.88 -23.43 19.42
N ARG A 277 -7.58 -23.59 18.13
CA ARG A 277 -6.51 -22.83 17.47
C ARG A 277 -6.78 -21.32 17.58
N ARG A 278 -8.02 -20.88 17.31
CA ARG A 278 -8.41 -19.46 17.43
C ARG A 278 -8.29 -18.91 18.84
N LYS A 279 -8.67 -19.67 19.88
CA LYS A 279 -8.49 -19.23 21.28
C LYS A 279 -7.04 -19.01 21.61
N ARG A 280 -6.13 -19.91 21.22
CA ARG A 280 -4.68 -19.69 21.42
C ARG A 280 -4.20 -18.40 20.75
N THR A 281 -4.62 -18.15 19.51
CA THR A 281 -4.31 -16.89 18.81
C THR A 281 -4.88 -15.67 19.52
N VAL A 282 -6.15 -15.72 19.96
CA VAL A 282 -6.79 -14.60 20.66
C VAL A 282 -6.14 -14.34 22.02
N GLN A 283 -5.73 -15.38 22.74
CA GLN A 283 -4.97 -15.25 23.99
C GLN A 283 -3.63 -14.55 23.73
N GLN A 284 -2.89 -14.94 22.69
CA GLN A 284 -1.64 -14.28 22.32
C GLN A 284 -1.84 -12.79 21.99
N ILE A 285 -2.94 -12.44 21.32
CA ILE A 285 -3.28 -11.03 21.02
C ILE A 285 -3.57 -10.25 22.30
N TYR A 286 -4.29 -10.87 23.23
CA TYR A 286 -4.59 -10.27 24.52
C TYR A 286 -3.31 -10.03 25.34
N ASN A 287 -2.44 -11.04 25.46
CA ASN A 287 -1.15 -10.94 26.13
C ASN A 287 -0.23 -9.92 25.44
N ALA A 288 -0.40 -9.66 24.14
CA ALA A 288 0.32 -8.62 23.42
C ALA A 288 -0.32 -7.22 23.59
N ASN A 289 -1.09 -6.97 24.65
CA ASN A 289 -1.77 -5.69 24.91
C ASN A 289 -2.69 -5.20 23.80
N TYR A 290 -3.29 -6.12 23.03
CA TYR A 290 -4.05 -5.81 21.82
C TYR A 290 -3.22 -5.06 20.77
N ARG A 291 -1.88 -5.12 20.87
CA ARG A 291 -0.99 -4.68 19.80
C ARG A 291 -0.89 -5.79 18.79
N PHE A 292 -1.66 -5.64 17.72
CA PHE A 292 -1.54 -6.46 16.54
C PHE A 292 -0.70 -5.72 15.50
N ALA A 293 0.06 -6.50 14.72
CA ALA A 293 0.52 -6.05 13.42
C ALA A 293 -0.69 -5.48 12.66
N LYS A 294 -0.63 -4.18 12.38
CA LYS A 294 -1.74 -3.49 11.74
C LYS A 294 -1.41 -3.46 10.25
N PRO A 295 -2.34 -3.86 9.37
CA PRO A 295 -2.11 -3.68 7.95
C PRO A 295 -1.86 -2.19 7.66
N PRO A 296 -1.18 -1.86 6.54
CA PRO A 296 -0.92 -0.47 6.19
C PRO A 296 -2.20 0.38 6.09
N GLU A 297 -2.09 1.70 5.96
CA GLU A 297 -3.27 2.52 5.71
C GLU A 297 -3.96 2.14 4.40
N LYS A 298 -5.29 2.33 4.35
CA LYS A 298 -6.08 2.08 3.15
C LYS A 298 -5.74 3.15 2.09
N PRO A 299 -5.31 2.78 0.88
CA PRO A 299 -5.14 3.75 -0.20
C PRO A 299 -6.50 4.31 -0.63
N ILE A 300 -6.54 5.56 -1.07
CA ILE A 300 -7.74 6.19 -1.61
C ILE A 300 -7.84 5.85 -3.09
N VAL A 301 -8.87 5.10 -3.47
CA VAL A 301 -9.06 4.60 -4.85
C VAL A 301 -10.10 5.42 -5.59
N LYS A 302 -9.83 5.68 -6.87
CA LYS A 302 -10.82 6.15 -7.84
C LYS A 302 -10.87 5.21 -9.05
N ALA A 303 -12.08 4.97 -9.54
CA ALA A 303 -12.36 4.14 -10.71
C ALA A 303 -13.07 4.94 -11.79
N ILE A 304 -12.57 4.88 -13.02
CA ILE A 304 -13.11 5.55 -14.20
C ILE A 304 -13.65 4.49 -15.15
N ALA A 305 -14.92 4.63 -15.53
CA ALA A 305 -15.54 3.78 -16.54
C ALA A 305 -15.07 4.17 -17.94
N GLY A 306 -14.81 3.19 -18.78
CA GLY A 306 -14.53 3.39 -20.20
C GLY A 306 -15.10 2.26 -21.06
N ASP A 307 -14.95 2.40 -22.37
CA ASP A 307 -15.44 1.41 -23.33
C ASP A 307 -14.60 0.14 -23.25
N HIS A 308 -15.21 -0.96 -22.79
CA HIS A 308 -14.54 -2.25 -22.53
C HIS A 308 -13.34 -2.14 -21.58
N LYS A 309 -13.30 -1.12 -20.73
CA LYS A 309 -12.22 -0.94 -19.77
C LYS A 309 -12.66 -0.21 -18.49
N VAL A 310 -11.92 -0.45 -17.42
CA VAL A 310 -11.95 0.34 -16.18
C VAL A 310 -10.54 0.79 -15.87
N THR A 311 -10.36 2.08 -15.63
CA THR A 311 -9.09 2.62 -15.11
C THR A 311 -9.22 2.85 -13.62
N LEU A 312 -8.35 2.22 -12.84
CA LEU A 312 -8.18 2.47 -11.41
C LEU A 312 -6.93 3.32 -11.19
N TYR A 313 -6.97 4.21 -10.22
CA TYR A 313 -5.78 4.86 -9.68
C TYR A 313 -5.96 5.17 -8.19
N TRP A 314 -4.84 5.28 -7.47
CA TRP A 314 -4.83 5.48 -6.01
C TRP A 314 -3.66 6.33 -5.53
N ASP A 315 -3.74 6.78 -4.27
CA ASP A 315 -2.68 7.53 -3.59
C ASP A 315 -1.63 6.61 -2.94
N ASN A 316 -0.53 7.20 -2.49
CA ASN A 316 0.63 6.49 -1.92
C ASN A 316 0.68 6.50 -0.39
N ARG A 317 -0.40 6.91 0.31
CA ARG A 317 -0.39 7.06 1.77
C ARG A 317 -0.03 5.79 2.53
N ALA A 318 -0.42 4.64 1.99
CA ALA A 318 -0.13 3.33 2.57
C ALA A 318 1.39 3.05 2.70
N GLU A 319 2.20 3.61 1.79
CA GLU A 319 3.65 3.42 1.74
C GLU A 319 4.37 4.05 2.93
N PHE A 320 3.72 5.04 3.57
CA PHE A 320 4.27 5.79 4.71
C PHE A 320 3.60 5.39 6.03
N THR A 321 3.01 4.19 6.11
CA THR A 321 2.41 3.70 7.35
C THR A 321 3.47 3.09 8.26
N PHE A 322 3.69 3.71 9.43
CA PHE A 322 4.51 3.14 10.48
C PHE A 322 3.74 2.06 11.24
N ASP A 323 4.33 0.88 11.40
CA ASP A 323 3.75 -0.19 12.22
C ASP A 323 4.37 -0.14 13.63
N ALA A 324 3.57 0.27 14.61
CA ALA A 324 3.99 0.37 16.01
C ALA A 324 4.33 -0.99 16.63
N PHE A 325 3.77 -2.09 16.14
CA PHE A 325 4.12 -3.43 16.60
C PHE A 325 5.53 -3.81 16.15
N TYR A 326 5.88 -3.50 14.90
CA TYR A 326 7.22 -3.79 14.35
C TYR A 326 8.26 -2.69 14.57
N GLN A 327 7.84 -1.51 15.03
CA GLN A 327 8.68 -0.30 15.15
C GLN A 327 9.40 0.06 13.84
N LYS A 328 8.72 -0.13 12.70
CA LYS A 328 9.24 0.20 11.36
C LYS A 328 8.12 0.45 10.36
N PHE A 329 8.45 1.10 9.25
CA PHE A 329 7.61 1.07 8.04
C PHE A 329 7.64 -0.35 7.48
N ASN A 330 6.49 -1.02 7.45
CA ASN A 330 6.39 -2.44 7.08
C ASN A 330 5.58 -2.70 5.79
N PHE A 331 5.23 -1.64 5.05
CA PHE A 331 4.52 -1.75 3.77
C PHE A 331 5.34 -2.54 2.74
N GLU A 332 4.68 -3.41 1.97
CA GLU A 332 5.31 -4.21 0.91
C GLU A 332 4.73 -3.91 -0.48
N GLY A 333 3.41 -3.78 -0.61
CA GLY A 333 2.81 -3.57 -1.92
C GLY A 333 1.30 -3.43 -1.95
N TYR A 334 0.77 -3.41 -3.18
CA TYR A 334 -0.64 -3.33 -3.51
C TYR A 334 -1.14 -4.58 -4.23
N ARG A 335 -2.35 -5.03 -3.92
CA ARG A 335 -3.09 -6.08 -4.64
C ARG A 335 -4.42 -5.53 -5.12
N ILE A 336 -4.77 -5.87 -6.36
CA ILE A 336 -6.02 -5.43 -6.99
C ILE A 336 -6.96 -6.62 -7.10
N TYR A 337 -8.16 -6.46 -6.55
CA TYR A 337 -9.24 -7.43 -6.68
C TYR A 337 -10.36 -6.86 -7.52
N ARG A 338 -10.98 -7.76 -8.29
CA ARG A 338 -12.21 -7.50 -9.03
C ARG A 338 -13.17 -8.66 -8.83
N SER A 339 -14.42 -8.35 -8.53
CA SER A 339 -15.53 -9.29 -8.45
C SER A 339 -16.76 -8.77 -9.19
N THR A 340 -17.68 -9.67 -9.54
CA THR A 340 -19.04 -9.29 -9.97
C THR A 340 -20.03 -9.16 -8.81
N GLU A 341 -19.56 -9.40 -7.58
CA GLU A 341 -20.33 -9.27 -6.35
C GLU A 341 -19.54 -8.52 -5.25
N PRO A 342 -20.21 -7.89 -4.26
CA PRO A 342 -19.57 -6.96 -3.32
C PRO A 342 -18.68 -7.60 -2.24
N ASN A 343 -18.74 -8.91 -2.00
CA ASN A 343 -17.99 -9.60 -0.93
C ASN A 343 -16.65 -10.21 -1.38
N PHE A 344 -16.32 -10.10 -2.67
CA PHE A 344 -15.12 -10.67 -3.29
C PHE A 344 -14.92 -12.18 -3.04
N LEU A 345 -16.02 -12.93 -2.94
CA LEU A 345 -16.01 -14.39 -2.77
C LEU A 345 -15.46 -15.09 -4.01
N GLU A 346 -15.71 -14.55 -5.21
CA GLU A 346 -15.14 -15.06 -6.47
C GLU A 346 -13.60 -15.08 -6.46
N ASN A 347 -12.99 -14.16 -5.73
CA ASN A 347 -11.55 -14.08 -5.60
C ASN A 347 -11.01 -15.05 -4.55
N LYS A 348 -11.80 -15.50 -3.59
CA LYS A 348 -11.36 -16.30 -2.44
C LYS A 348 -11.21 -17.79 -2.81
N VAL A 349 -10.19 -18.07 -3.63
CA VAL A 349 -9.97 -19.40 -4.25
C VAL A 349 -8.73 -20.13 -3.75
N ILE A 350 -7.85 -19.48 -2.99
CA ILE A 350 -6.63 -20.10 -2.46
C ILE A 350 -6.98 -20.78 -1.14
N THR A 351 -6.79 -22.09 -1.07
CA THR A 351 -7.17 -22.90 0.10
C THR A 351 -5.98 -23.19 1.01
N ASP A 352 -6.26 -23.37 2.30
CA ASP A 352 -5.33 -23.92 3.27
C ASP A 352 -5.18 -25.45 3.13
N ALA A 353 -4.35 -26.05 3.98
CA ALA A 353 -4.04 -27.48 3.93
C ALA A 353 -5.27 -28.38 4.22
N PHE A 354 -6.34 -27.81 4.78
CA PHE A 354 -7.59 -28.49 5.10
C PHE A 354 -8.68 -28.27 4.05
N GLY A 355 -8.35 -27.56 2.95
CA GLY A 355 -9.29 -27.28 1.86
C GLY A 355 -10.21 -26.09 2.10
N LYS A 356 -9.96 -25.27 3.13
CA LYS A 356 -10.74 -24.06 3.42
C LYS A 356 -10.20 -22.88 2.64
N ALA A 357 -11.07 -22.13 1.97
CA ALA A 357 -10.69 -20.93 1.24
C ALA A 357 -10.17 -19.84 2.19
N THR A 358 -8.89 -19.49 2.08
CA THR A 358 -8.15 -18.62 2.99
C THR A 358 -7.80 -17.29 2.32
N PHE A 359 -7.03 -17.32 1.22
CA PHE A 359 -6.60 -16.09 0.54
C PHE A 359 -7.36 -15.81 -0.75
N ARG A 360 -7.40 -14.53 -1.12
CA ARG A 360 -7.92 -14.06 -2.39
C ARG A 360 -6.84 -14.08 -3.47
N LYS A 361 -7.24 -14.38 -4.70
CA LYS A 361 -6.40 -14.28 -5.90
C LYS A 361 -6.61 -12.90 -6.55
N PRO A 362 -5.57 -12.06 -6.60
CA PRO A 362 -5.66 -10.75 -7.24
C PRO A 362 -5.63 -10.86 -8.76
N ILE A 363 -6.13 -9.83 -9.44
CA ILE A 363 -5.97 -9.66 -10.89
C ILE A 363 -4.66 -8.94 -11.25
N ALA A 364 -4.07 -8.20 -10.30
CA ALA A 364 -2.76 -7.57 -10.39
C ALA A 364 -2.15 -7.38 -9.00
N GLN A 365 -0.82 -7.40 -8.92
CA GLN A 365 -0.05 -7.19 -7.70
C GLN A 365 1.20 -6.37 -8.06
N PHE A 366 1.52 -5.38 -7.21
CA PHE A 366 2.65 -4.47 -7.37
C PHE A 366 3.38 -4.35 -6.03
N ASP A 367 4.66 -4.62 -6.01
CA ASP A 367 5.48 -4.74 -4.80
C ASP A 367 6.77 -3.94 -4.90
N LEU A 368 7.37 -3.63 -3.76
CA LEU A 368 8.65 -2.93 -3.69
C LEU A 368 9.76 -3.72 -4.40
N VAL A 369 10.77 -3.01 -4.91
CA VAL A 369 11.98 -3.64 -5.45
C VAL A 369 13.05 -3.59 -4.36
N ASP A 370 12.91 -4.46 -3.37
CA ASP A 370 13.78 -4.53 -2.19
C ASP A 370 14.33 -5.94 -1.92
N GLY A 371 13.91 -6.94 -2.72
CA GLY A 371 14.31 -8.33 -2.59
C GLY A 371 13.37 -9.19 -1.74
N VAL A 372 12.32 -8.61 -1.14
CA VAL A 372 11.25 -9.33 -0.44
C VAL A 372 10.25 -9.86 -1.47
N LYS A 373 10.26 -11.18 -1.71
CA LYS A 373 9.43 -11.78 -2.76
C LYS A 373 9.10 -13.24 -2.50
N GLY A 374 8.19 -13.78 -3.30
CA GLY A 374 7.80 -15.18 -3.23
C GLY A 374 6.79 -15.46 -2.12
N LEU A 375 6.81 -16.66 -1.58
CA LEU A 375 5.90 -17.06 -0.50
C LEU A 375 6.51 -16.68 0.85
N HIS A 376 5.76 -15.94 1.67
CA HIS A 376 6.12 -15.69 3.06
C HIS A 376 6.20 -17.04 3.79
N PRO A 377 7.21 -17.26 4.65
CA PRO A 377 7.48 -18.58 5.23
C PRO A 377 6.53 -18.97 6.37
N ILE A 378 5.81 -18.01 6.97
CA ILE A 378 4.78 -18.26 7.98
C ILE A 378 3.44 -18.52 7.29
N ASP A 379 2.85 -19.69 7.56
CA ASP A 379 1.56 -20.10 7.02
C ASP A 379 0.36 -19.68 7.88
N VAL A 380 -0.80 -19.67 7.24
CA VAL A 380 -2.10 -19.64 7.88
C VAL A 380 -2.77 -21.00 7.62
N ASN A 381 -2.65 -21.92 8.57
CA ASN A 381 -3.18 -23.30 8.50
C ASN A 381 -2.71 -24.09 7.25
N GLY A 382 -1.48 -23.83 6.81
CA GLY A 382 -0.83 -24.44 5.65
C GLY A 382 -0.96 -23.64 4.34
N ALA A 383 -1.65 -22.50 4.33
CA ALA A 383 -1.62 -21.56 3.21
C ALA A 383 -0.52 -20.51 3.42
N LEU A 384 0.36 -20.33 2.45
CA LEU A 384 1.38 -19.27 2.47
C LEU A 384 0.90 -18.03 1.70
N PHE A 385 1.20 -16.84 2.22
CA PHE A 385 0.92 -15.57 1.56
C PHE A 385 1.97 -15.30 0.47
N TYR A 386 1.57 -14.76 -0.70
CA TYR A 386 2.49 -14.42 -1.78
C TYR A 386 2.82 -12.93 -1.76
N LEU A 387 4.07 -12.60 -1.43
CA LEU A 387 4.58 -11.24 -1.24
C LEU A 387 4.83 -10.49 -2.56
N GLY A 388 4.99 -11.19 -3.69
CA GLY A 388 5.26 -10.54 -4.97
C GLY A 388 6.52 -11.07 -5.66
N ASN A 389 7.05 -10.30 -6.61
CA ASN A 389 8.17 -10.67 -7.46
C ASN A 389 9.13 -9.52 -7.80
N ASP A 390 9.23 -8.50 -6.95
CA ASP A 390 9.95 -7.24 -7.17
C ASP A 390 9.49 -6.51 -8.45
N SER A 391 8.17 -6.37 -8.64
CA SER A 391 7.60 -5.79 -9.87
C SER A 391 7.67 -4.26 -9.93
N GLY A 392 7.91 -3.60 -8.81
CA GLY A 392 7.88 -2.16 -8.66
C GLY A 392 6.47 -1.63 -8.42
N LEU A 393 6.38 -0.59 -7.60
CA LEU A 393 5.11 0.05 -7.28
C LEU A 393 4.49 0.73 -8.52
N ARG A 394 3.17 0.65 -8.56
CA ARG A 394 2.30 1.36 -9.51
C ARG A 394 1.18 2.02 -8.73
N HIS A 395 0.66 3.10 -9.29
CA HIS A 395 -0.46 3.86 -8.71
C HIS A 395 -1.67 3.91 -9.65
N SER A 396 -1.62 3.14 -10.74
CA SER A 396 -2.72 2.99 -11.68
C SER A 396 -2.79 1.57 -12.27
N TYR A 397 -4.00 1.17 -12.68
CA TYR A 397 -4.24 -0.11 -13.34
C TYR A 397 -5.42 -0.01 -14.31
N ILE A 398 -5.26 -0.55 -15.52
CA ILE A 398 -6.31 -0.56 -16.54
C ILE A 398 -6.78 -2.01 -16.74
N ASP A 399 -7.99 -2.32 -16.26
CA ASP A 399 -8.65 -3.59 -16.57
C ASP A 399 -9.36 -3.50 -17.92
N THR A 400 -8.90 -4.28 -18.90
CA THR A 400 -9.49 -4.38 -20.26
C THR A 400 -10.30 -5.66 -20.48
N THR A 401 -10.46 -6.48 -19.45
CA THR A 401 -11.18 -7.77 -19.52
C THR A 401 -12.65 -7.66 -19.14
N VAL A 402 -13.09 -6.44 -18.77
CA VAL A 402 -14.46 -6.11 -18.39
C VAL A 402 -15.41 -6.05 -19.59
N GLN A 403 -16.69 -6.24 -19.30
CA GLN A 403 -17.78 -6.09 -20.28
C GLN A 403 -18.61 -4.85 -19.96
N ASN A 404 -18.97 -4.10 -21.01
CA ASN A 404 -19.86 -2.96 -20.85
C ASN A 404 -21.22 -3.37 -20.28
N GLY A 405 -21.79 -2.54 -19.42
CA GLY A 405 -23.09 -2.78 -18.79
C GLY A 405 -23.07 -3.73 -17.59
N GLN A 406 -21.97 -4.47 -17.37
CA GLN A 406 -21.74 -5.24 -16.13
C GLN A 406 -21.21 -4.32 -15.03
N THR A 407 -21.87 -4.32 -13.88
CA THR A 407 -21.31 -3.69 -12.69
C THR A 407 -20.22 -4.57 -12.11
N TYR A 408 -19.05 -3.99 -11.88
CA TYR A 408 -17.90 -4.61 -11.23
C TYR A 408 -17.59 -3.90 -9.92
N TYR A 409 -17.10 -4.69 -8.97
CA TYR A 409 -16.63 -4.24 -7.67
C TYR A 409 -15.12 -4.40 -7.65
N TYR A 410 -14.40 -3.33 -7.31
CA TYR A 410 -12.95 -3.31 -7.23
C TYR A 410 -12.48 -2.96 -5.82
N ALA A 411 -11.34 -3.52 -5.45
CA ALA A 411 -10.60 -3.15 -4.25
C ALA A 411 -9.11 -3.06 -4.58
N VAL A 412 -8.45 -2.01 -4.10
CA VAL A 412 -6.98 -1.95 -4.04
C VAL A 412 -6.61 -2.08 -2.58
N VAL A 413 -5.94 -3.17 -2.22
CA VAL A 413 -5.51 -3.39 -0.85
C VAL A 413 -4.00 -3.20 -0.76
N ALA A 414 -3.54 -2.44 0.23
CA ALA A 414 -2.16 -2.47 0.66
C ALA A 414 -1.91 -3.70 1.56
N TYR A 415 -0.71 -4.26 1.52
CA TYR A 415 -0.26 -5.33 2.40
C TYR A 415 1.16 -5.09 2.91
N ASP A 416 1.49 -5.69 4.05
CA ASP A 416 2.79 -5.58 4.70
C ASP A 416 3.70 -6.80 4.43
N GLN A 417 4.93 -6.75 4.96
CA GLN A 417 5.92 -7.82 4.82
C GLN A 417 5.68 -9.01 5.76
N GLY A 418 4.77 -8.90 6.73
CA GLY A 418 4.72 -9.78 7.89
C GLY A 418 5.99 -9.68 8.75
N PHE A 419 6.25 -10.73 9.53
CA PHE A 419 7.45 -10.87 10.35
C PHE A 419 7.82 -12.33 10.53
N SER A 420 9.12 -12.61 10.60
CA SER A 420 9.61 -13.94 10.93
C SER A 420 10.88 -13.84 11.76
N THR A 421 11.01 -14.72 12.75
CA THR A 421 12.18 -14.85 13.60
C THR A 421 12.45 -16.32 13.93
N THR A 422 13.66 -16.61 14.38
CA THR A 422 14.03 -17.90 14.92
C THR A 422 14.38 -17.71 16.39
N THR A 423 13.70 -18.43 17.28
CA THR A 423 13.97 -18.37 18.72
C THR A 423 15.36 -18.93 19.04
N ILE A 424 15.83 -18.71 20.27
CA ILE A 424 17.11 -19.24 20.76
C ILE A 424 17.09 -20.77 20.77
N GLU A 425 15.92 -21.36 20.94
CA GLU A 425 15.62 -22.80 20.90
C GLU A 425 15.55 -23.35 19.47
N GLY A 426 15.65 -22.48 18.45
CA GLY A 426 15.64 -22.85 17.04
C GLY A 426 14.24 -22.98 16.44
N GLU A 427 13.19 -22.55 17.13
CA GLU A 427 11.83 -22.58 16.61
C GLU A 427 11.60 -21.41 15.65
N PHE A 428 11.05 -21.71 14.48
CA PHE A 428 10.71 -20.69 13.50
C PHE A 428 9.31 -20.16 13.77
N LEU A 429 9.23 -18.89 14.16
CA LEU A 429 7.99 -18.21 14.51
C LEU A 429 7.84 -16.94 13.67
N GLY A 430 6.61 -16.43 13.62
CA GLY A 430 6.38 -15.16 12.95
C GLY A 430 4.91 -14.86 12.77
N ILE A 431 4.67 -13.73 12.12
CA ILE A 431 3.35 -13.20 11.83
C ILE A 431 3.21 -13.18 10.31
N PRO A 432 2.19 -13.83 9.76
CA PRO A 432 1.95 -13.77 8.32
C PRO A 432 1.58 -12.35 7.90
N PRO A 433 1.85 -11.96 6.64
CA PRO A 433 1.48 -10.66 6.12
C PRO A 433 0.00 -10.32 6.31
N ALA A 434 -0.30 -9.07 6.65
CA ALA A 434 -1.66 -8.55 6.72
C ALA A 434 -1.98 -7.67 5.50
N GLU A 435 -3.20 -7.81 4.98
CA GLU A 435 -3.74 -6.93 3.93
C GLU A 435 -4.88 -6.07 4.47
N THR A 436 -5.01 -4.86 3.95
CA THR A 436 -6.09 -3.93 4.30
C THR A 436 -7.48 -4.49 3.96
N THR A 437 -8.45 -4.18 4.81
CA THR A 437 -9.85 -4.57 4.57
C THR A 437 -10.44 -3.85 3.35
N SER A 438 -11.43 -4.48 2.71
CA SER A 438 -12.07 -4.03 1.46
C SER A 438 -13.59 -4.28 1.50
N ILE A 439 -14.29 -3.51 2.34
CA ILE A 439 -15.71 -3.74 2.63
C ILE A 439 -16.60 -2.90 1.71
N ILE A 440 -17.60 -3.55 1.10
CA ILE A 440 -18.69 -2.90 0.37
C ILE A 440 -20.01 -3.33 1.01
N LYS A 441 -20.70 -2.40 1.66
CA LYS A 441 -21.98 -2.64 2.33
C LYS A 441 -23.12 -2.47 1.35
N VAL A 442 -24.01 -3.46 1.28
CA VAL A 442 -25.23 -3.44 0.48
C VAL A 442 -26.48 -3.54 1.36
N ASP A 443 -27.61 -3.02 0.88
CA ASP A 443 -28.91 -3.19 1.51
C ASP A 443 -29.55 -4.54 1.16
N VAL A 444 -30.73 -4.80 1.74
CA VAL A 444 -31.52 -6.03 1.48
C VAL A 444 -31.94 -6.18 0.01
N ASN A 445 -31.89 -5.12 -0.78
CA ASN A 445 -32.20 -5.11 -2.21
C ASN A 445 -30.94 -5.20 -3.09
N GLY A 446 -29.75 -5.37 -2.50
CA GLY A 446 -28.47 -5.44 -3.20
C GLY A 446 -27.90 -4.09 -3.65
N ARG A 447 -28.48 -2.96 -3.22
CA ARG A 447 -27.96 -1.63 -3.53
C ARG A 447 -26.81 -1.30 -2.60
N VAL A 448 -25.72 -0.79 -3.16
CA VAL A 448 -24.55 -0.33 -2.40
C VAL A 448 -24.93 0.88 -1.55
N ILE A 449 -24.72 0.75 -0.23
CA ILE A 449 -24.94 1.80 0.77
C ILE A 449 -23.63 2.53 1.08
N LYS A 450 -22.53 1.79 1.22
CA LYS A 450 -21.23 2.33 1.61
C LYS A 450 -20.09 1.51 1.01
N THR A 451 -19.07 2.20 0.52
CA THR A 451 -17.78 1.65 0.11
C THR A 451 -16.70 2.12 1.08
N ASP A 452 -15.70 1.29 1.33
CA ASP A 452 -14.44 1.75 1.91
C ASP A 452 -13.69 2.64 0.91
N ILE A 453 -12.78 3.49 1.41
CA ILE A 453 -12.01 4.44 0.58
C ILE A 453 -11.12 3.75 -0.47
N ASN A 454 -10.77 2.49 -0.24
CA ASN A 454 -9.95 1.67 -1.13
C ASN A 454 -10.78 0.74 -2.04
N THR A 455 -12.09 0.95 -2.09
CA THR A 455 -13.02 0.16 -2.91
C THR A 455 -13.85 1.04 -3.83
N ALA A 456 -14.18 0.52 -5.01
CA ALA A 456 -14.96 1.24 -6.01
C ALA A 456 -15.97 0.33 -6.70
N VAL A 457 -17.09 0.92 -7.13
CA VAL A 457 -18.14 0.23 -7.88
C VAL A 457 -18.33 0.96 -9.20
N VAL A 458 -18.18 0.24 -10.31
CA VAL A 458 -18.11 0.85 -11.64
C VAL A 458 -18.78 -0.04 -12.67
N THR A 459 -19.46 0.58 -13.63
CA THR A 459 -20.06 -0.11 -14.78
C THR A 459 -19.40 0.44 -16.05
N PRO A 460 -18.54 -0.33 -16.74
CA PRO A 460 -17.91 0.09 -17.99
C PRO A 460 -18.98 0.38 -19.04
N ARG A 461 -18.71 1.37 -19.90
CA ARG A 461 -19.68 1.86 -20.86
C ARG A 461 -19.01 2.51 -22.06
N ALA A 462 -19.70 2.45 -23.19
CA ALA A 462 -19.30 3.15 -24.40
C ALA A 462 -19.66 4.64 -24.32
N PRO A 463 -18.83 5.54 -24.88
CA PRO A 463 -19.10 6.96 -24.89
C PRO A 463 -20.30 7.33 -25.79
N ALA A 464 -20.80 8.55 -25.61
CA ALA A 464 -21.89 9.06 -26.42
C ALA A 464 -21.47 9.23 -27.90
N ALA A 465 -22.43 9.10 -28.82
CA ALA A 465 -22.19 9.35 -30.24
C ALA A 465 -21.63 10.77 -30.47
N GLY A 466 -20.56 10.90 -31.24
CA GLY A 466 -19.87 12.16 -31.47
C GLY A 466 -18.81 12.55 -30.43
N PHE A 467 -18.53 11.69 -29.44
CA PHE A 467 -17.44 11.90 -28.49
C PHE A 467 -16.08 11.94 -29.21
N VAL A 468 -15.29 12.97 -28.93
CA VAL A 468 -13.89 13.10 -29.33
C VAL A 468 -13.05 13.01 -28.07
N PRO A 469 -12.14 12.02 -27.96
CA PRO A 469 -11.32 11.83 -26.76
C PRO A 469 -10.39 13.03 -26.54
N PRO A 470 -9.98 13.26 -25.29
CA PRO A 470 -8.97 14.27 -24.99
C PRO A 470 -7.62 13.93 -25.63
N GLU A 471 -6.81 14.94 -25.85
CA GLU A 471 -5.51 14.84 -26.51
C GLU A 471 -4.46 15.68 -25.78
N ILE A 472 -3.22 15.18 -25.76
CA ILE A 472 -2.06 15.93 -25.28
C ILE A 472 -1.32 16.47 -26.48
N ASP A 473 -1.11 17.77 -26.51
CA ASP A 473 -0.33 18.46 -27.52
C ASP A 473 1.03 18.82 -26.91
N LEU A 474 2.05 17.99 -27.18
CA LEU A 474 3.41 18.20 -26.69
C LEU A 474 4.06 19.33 -27.50
N GLN A 475 4.39 20.43 -26.82
CA GLN A 475 4.84 21.65 -27.49
C GLN A 475 6.36 21.77 -27.54
N SER A 476 7.07 21.43 -26.46
CA SER A 476 8.53 21.54 -26.43
C SER A 476 9.19 20.70 -25.34
N HIS A 477 10.43 20.27 -25.63
CA HIS A 477 11.42 19.79 -24.68
C HIS A 477 12.59 20.77 -24.71
N SER A 478 13.03 21.23 -23.55
CA SER A 478 14.25 22.01 -23.41
C SER A 478 15.34 21.17 -22.77
N GLY A 479 16.61 21.54 -22.97
CA GLY A 479 17.76 20.93 -22.30
C GLY A 479 18.26 19.61 -22.92
N PRO A 480 19.36 19.06 -22.38
CA PRO A 480 20.10 17.99 -23.03
C PRO A 480 19.83 16.59 -22.46
N GLY A 481 18.95 16.43 -21.47
CA GLY A 481 18.63 15.14 -20.88
C GLY A 481 18.24 14.11 -21.94
N THR A 482 18.80 12.90 -21.85
CA THR A 482 18.55 11.83 -22.83
C THR A 482 17.45 10.86 -22.40
N GLY A 483 16.89 11.08 -21.21
CA GLY A 483 15.71 10.38 -20.72
C GLY A 483 14.45 10.67 -21.54
N SER A 484 13.37 9.97 -21.22
CA SER A 484 12.09 10.08 -21.93
C SER A 484 10.94 10.25 -20.95
N ILE A 485 9.91 10.98 -21.38
CA ILE A 485 8.66 11.09 -20.64
C ILE A 485 7.50 10.56 -21.47
N ASN A 486 6.55 9.92 -20.81
CA ASN A 486 5.26 9.57 -21.38
C ASN A 486 4.15 10.11 -20.47
N ILE A 487 3.18 10.80 -21.05
CA ILE A 487 2.10 11.45 -20.33
C ILE A 487 0.81 10.68 -20.64
N ASN A 488 0.19 10.11 -19.62
CA ASN A 488 -1.02 9.30 -19.74
C ASN A 488 -2.23 10.07 -19.21
N ILE A 489 -3.32 10.06 -19.98
CA ILE A 489 -4.63 10.51 -19.50
C ILE A 489 -5.34 9.33 -18.84
N LEU A 490 -5.50 9.38 -17.53
CA LEU A 490 -6.20 8.34 -16.75
C LEU A 490 -7.64 8.73 -16.42
N ASP A 491 -7.89 10.03 -16.22
CA ASP A 491 -9.22 10.57 -15.95
C ASP A 491 -9.49 11.79 -16.83
N ALA A 492 -10.27 11.58 -17.89
CA ALA A 492 -10.60 12.61 -18.86
C ALA A 492 -11.47 13.75 -18.28
N ASP A 493 -12.27 13.49 -17.25
CA ASP A 493 -13.20 14.47 -16.68
C ASP A 493 -12.49 15.44 -15.72
N SER A 494 -11.34 15.04 -15.19
CA SER A 494 -10.50 15.88 -14.34
C SER A 494 -9.60 16.85 -15.11
N LEU A 495 -9.41 16.64 -16.42
CA LEU A 495 -8.55 17.45 -17.28
C LEU A 495 -9.02 18.90 -17.36
N LYS A 496 -8.06 19.84 -17.37
CA LYS A 496 -8.33 21.26 -17.59
C LYS A 496 -8.10 21.63 -19.06
N ASP A 497 -9.18 21.81 -19.82
CA ASP A 497 -9.11 22.13 -21.26
C ASP A 497 -8.36 23.44 -21.51
N GLY A 498 -7.36 23.40 -22.40
CA GLY A 498 -6.57 24.55 -22.80
C GLY A 498 -5.47 24.95 -21.83
N HIS A 499 -5.27 24.21 -20.74
CA HIS A 499 -4.18 24.48 -19.80
C HIS A 499 -2.82 24.02 -20.34
N THR A 500 -1.78 24.76 -19.98
CA THR A 500 -0.39 24.45 -20.27
C THR A 500 0.32 24.02 -19.00
N TYR A 501 0.96 22.86 -19.06
CA TYR A 501 1.70 22.26 -17.96
C TYR A 501 3.19 22.22 -18.29
N ARG A 502 4.02 22.33 -17.25
CA ARG A 502 5.45 22.01 -17.33
C ARG A 502 5.83 20.97 -16.32
N LEU A 503 6.58 19.98 -16.81
CA LEU A 503 7.36 19.06 -16.01
C LEU A 503 8.79 19.61 -15.96
N GLU A 504 9.21 20.10 -14.81
CA GLU A 504 10.50 20.75 -14.61
C GLU A 504 11.43 19.86 -13.81
N PHE A 505 12.73 19.87 -14.13
CA PHE A 505 13.73 19.05 -13.46
C PHE A 505 14.78 19.88 -12.72
N GLU A 506 15.29 19.29 -11.64
CA GLU A 506 16.36 19.82 -10.83
C GLU A 506 17.40 18.72 -10.54
N ASN A 507 18.65 19.01 -10.82
CA ASN A 507 19.79 18.16 -10.51
C ASN A 507 20.67 18.89 -9.49
N ALA A 508 20.82 18.31 -8.29
CA ALA A 508 21.51 18.94 -7.18
C ALA A 508 23.03 19.00 -7.39
N SER A 509 23.59 18.20 -8.31
CA SER A 509 25.02 18.20 -8.59
C SER A 509 25.45 19.48 -9.34
N PRO A 510 26.54 20.15 -8.93
CA PRO A 510 27.16 21.24 -9.69
C PRO A 510 27.55 20.88 -11.13
N PHE A 511 27.70 19.58 -11.44
CA PHE A 511 28.05 19.07 -12.76
C PHE A 511 26.86 18.47 -13.52
N ASN A 512 25.66 18.45 -12.90
CA ASN A 512 24.46 17.78 -13.37
C ASN A 512 24.62 16.26 -13.60
N ASP A 513 25.48 15.60 -12.82
CA ASP A 513 25.77 14.16 -12.89
C ASP A 513 25.13 13.35 -11.75
N ASP A 514 24.20 13.94 -10.99
CA ASP A 514 23.40 13.20 -10.01
C ASP A 514 22.56 12.12 -10.73
N PRO A 515 22.66 10.83 -10.34
CA PRO A 515 21.87 9.76 -10.93
C PRO A 515 20.36 9.91 -10.73
N ASN A 516 19.93 10.61 -9.68
CA ASN A 516 18.53 10.70 -9.24
C ASN A 516 18.05 12.16 -9.19
N PRO A 517 17.95 12.85 -10.34
CA PRO A 517 17.41 14.20 -10.38
C PRO A 517 15.95 14.21 -9.89
N SER A 518 15.50 15.37 -9.43
CA SER A 518 14.12 15.57 -9.00
C SER A 518 13.28 16.21 -10.08
N TYR A 519 11.97 15.98 -10.03
CA TYR A 519 10.99 16.61 -10.92
C TYR A 519 9.89 17.30 -10.13
N ARG A 520 9.24 18.30 -10.74
CA ARG A 520 8.00 18.89 -10.26
C ARG A 520 7.06 19.15 -11.43
N MET A 521 5.76 19.14 -11.16
CA MET A 521 4.75 19.44 -12.18
C MET A 521 4.01 20.72 -11.80
N VAL A 522 3.97 21.67 -12.73
CA VAL A 522 3.36 22.98 -12.55
C VAL A 522 2.33 23.22 -13.64
N ASP A 523 1.11 23.62 -13.25
CA ASP A 523 0.12 24.19 -14.15
C ASP A 523 0.43 25.68 -14.31
N TYR A 524 0.96 26.06 -15.47
CA TYR A 524 1.33 27.43 -15.78
C TYR A 524 0.12 28.33 -16.08
N SER A 525 -0.99 27.75 -16.51
CA SER A 525 -2.24 28.47 -16.74
C SER A 525 -2.89 28.86 -15.42
N ALA A 526 -2.87 27.97 -14.42
CA ALA A 526 -3.41 28.22 -13.08
C ALA A 526 -2.40 28.87 -12.11
N ARG A 527 -1.09 28.81 -12.41
CA ARG A 527 0.02 29.16 -11.50
C ARG A 527 0.02 28.32 -10.23
N ASP A 528 -0.21 27.03 -10.40
CA ASP A 528 -0.31 26.08 -9.30
C ASP A 528 0.73 24.96 -9.45
N THR A 529 1.33 24.55 -8.34
CA THR A 529 2.29 23.44 -8.31
C THR A 529 1.54 22.19 -7.91
N LEU A 530 1.30 21.30 -8.88
CA LEU A 530 0.50 20.09 -8.69
C LEU A 530 1.30 18.97 -8.03
N ILE A 531 2.59 18.87 -8.37
CA ILE A 531 3.52 17.91 -7.77
C ILE A 531 4.73 18.68 -7.27
N SER A 532 5.01 18.57 -5.98
CA SER A 532 6.19 19.15 -5.35
C SER A 532 7.47 18.43 -5.81
N LEU A 533 8.63 19.05 -5.56
CA LEU A 533 9.91 18.53 -6.03
C LEU A 533 10.19 17.13 -5.45
N THR A 534 10.13 16.12 -6.32
CA THR A 534 10.18 14.70 -5.97
C THR A 534 11.35 14.02 -6.68
N PRO A 535 12.20 13.24 -5.98
CA PRO A 535 13.33 12.56 -6.60
C PRO A 535 12.88 11.42 -7.52
N ILE A 536 13.60 11.23 -8.64
CA ILE A 536 13.41 10.09 -9.54
C ILE A 536 14.29 8.95 -9.02
N ILE A 537 13.67 7.96 -8.37
CA ILE A 537 14.37 6.82 -7.76
C ILE A 537 14.23 5.52 -8.56
N ALA A 538 13.19 5.40 -9.38
CA ALA A 538 12.94 4.25 -10.23
C ALA A 538 13.39 4.49 -11.68
N GLU A 539 13.77 3.42 -12.38
CA GLU A 539 14.14 3.45 -13.82
C GLU A 539 12.98 3.98 -14.70
N ASN A 540 11.75 3.68 -14.29
CA ASN A 540 10.53 4.22 -14.86
C ASN A 540 9.61 4.69 -13.74
N GLN A 541 9.80 5.94 -13.33
CA GLN A 541 9.08 6.61 -12.25
C GLN A 541 7.68 6.97 -12.70
N GLU A 542 6.67 6.41 -12.05
CA GLU A 542 5.27 6.85 -12.18
C GLU A 542 5.03 8.04 -11.24
N SER A 543 4.31 9.06 -11.70
CA SER A 543 3.87 10.17 -10.86
C SER A 543 2.50 9.91 -10.24
N PRO A 544 2.16 10.57 -9.12
CA PRO A 544 0.78 10.67 -8.67
C PRO A 544 -0.14 11.21 -9.76
N VAL A 545 -1.42 10.85 -9.69
CA VAL A 545 -2.43 11.32 -10.64
C VAL A 545 -2.91 12.71 -10.23
N VAL A 546 -2.61 13.71 -11.06
CA VAL A 546 -3.01 15.12 -10.85
C VAL A 546 -3.71 15.66 -12.09
N ASP A 547 -4.83 16.37 -11.90
CA ASP A 547 -5.69 16.80 -13.02
C ASP A 547 -6.06 15.69 -14.02
N GLY A 548 -6.11 14.43 -13.55
CA GLY A 548 -6.39 13.26 -14.39
C GLY A 548 -5.22 12.78 -15.27
N LEU A 549 -4.03 13.36 -15.08
CA LEU A 549 -2.78 13.01 -15.76
C LEU A 549 -1.88 12.17 -14.85
N SER A 550 -1.17 11.21 -15.44
CA SER A 550 -0.07 10.48 -14.83
C SER A 550 1.14 10.51 -15.75
N LEU A 551 2.33 10.65 -15.18
CA LEU A 551 3.60 10.76 -15.90
C LEU A 551 4.41 9.49 -15.67
N ASN A 552 4.96 8.92 -16.73
CA ASN A 552 6.00 7.91 -16.69
C ASN A 552 7.31 8.55 -17.13
N ILE A 553 8.25 8.68 -16.20
CA ILE A 553 9.51 9.40 -16.38
C ILE A 553 10.64 8.37 -16.33
N SER A 554 11.42 8.28 -17.41
CA SER A 554 12.63 7.46 -17.46
C SER A 554 13.85 8.36 -17.56
N ASN A 555 14.70 8.31 -16.55
CA ASN A 555 15.94 9.06 -16.47
C ASN A 555 17.14 8.16 -16.76
N ASP A 556 18.08 8.64 -17.58
CA ASP A 556 19.37 7.98 -17.76
C ASP A 556 20.27 8.25 -16.54
N SER A 557 20.10 7.45 -15.48
CA SER A 557 20.77 7.63 -14.18
C SER A 557 22.29 7.48 -14.22
N ARG A 558 22.87 6.99 -15.33
CA ARG A 558 24.32 6.77 -15.45
C ARG A 558 24.90 7.63 -16.55
N VAL A 559 25.81 8.53 -16.15
CA VAL A 559 26.61 9.32 -17.09
C VAL A 559 27.69 8.44 -17.72
N VAL A 560 27.44 7.96 -18.94
CA VAL A 560 28.33 7.08 -19.70
C VAL A 560 28.40 7.49 -21.17
N ILE A 561 29.47 7.09 -21.86
CA ILE A 561 29.59 7.25 -23.32
C ILE A 561 28.64 6.27 -24.01
N ASP A 562 27.78 6.79 -24.88
CA ASP A 562 26.98 6.00 -25.81
C ASP A 562 27.90 5.55 -26.96
N ARG A 563 28.36 4.30 -26.88
CA ARG A 563 29.31 3.74 -27.85
C ARG A 563 28.69 3.51 -29.23
N ASP A 564 27.37 3.37 -29.31
CA ASP A 564 26.68 3.13 -30.57
C ASP A 564 26.53 4.42 -31.39
N GLN A 565 26.47 5.58 -30.70
CA GLN A 565 26.39 6.89 -31.34
C GLN A 565 27.73 7.64 -31.44
N THR A 566 28.75 7.20 -30.70
CA THR A 566 30.11 7.77 -30.71
C THR A 566 30.93 7.26 -31.88
N GLY A 567 31.62 8.15 -32.60
CA GLY A 567 32.44 7.75 -33.75
C GLY A 567 32.88 8.90 -34.66
N TRP A 568 33.49 8.54 -35.80
CA TRP A 568 33.88 9.50 -36.84
C TRP A 568 32.64 10.10 -37.50
N LYS A 569 32.43 11.41 -37.32
CA LYS A 569 31.37 12.16 -38.01
C LYS A 569 31.82 12.57 -39.42
N LYS A 570 33.12 12.84 -39.57
CA LYS A 570 33.76 13.19 -40.83
C LYS A 570 35.20 12.67 -40.82
N GLY A 571 35.66 12.12 -41.94
CA GLY A 571 37.00 11.55 -42.07
C GLY A 571 36.99 10.03 -42.30
N ASN A 572 38.16 9.47 -42.57
CA ASN A 572 38.34 8.03 -42.86
C ASN A 572 39.59 7.43 -42.20
N SER A 573 40.04 8.04 -41.11
CA SER A 573 41.06 7.49 -40.22
C SER A 573 40.71 6.05 -39.84
N ASN A 574 41.72 5.18 -39.83
CA ASN A 574 41.56 3.79 -39.41
C ASN A 574 42.24 3.51 -38.07
N PHE A 575 42.57 4.55 -37.31
CA PHE A 575 43.05 4.39 -35.95
C PHE A 575 41.92 3.92 -35.04
N ILE A 576 42.26 3.04 -34.08
CA ILE A 576 41.38 2.66 -33.00
C ILE A 576 41.27 3.86 -32.07
N VAL A 577 40.05 4.37 -31.92
CA VAL A 577 39.76 5.48 -31.02
C VAL A 577 39.22 4.91 -29.71
N GLN A 578 40.01 5.02 -28.64
CA GLN A 578 39.60 4.63 -27.30
C GLN A 578 39.02 5.84 -26.58
N THR A 579 37.71 5.79 -26.32
CA THR A 579 36.98 6.82 -25.59
C THR A 579 36.63 6.33 -24.19
N GLY A 580 36.78 7.18 -23.18
CA GLY A 580 36.45 6.84 -21.79
C GLY A 580 37.37 7.56 -20.83
N PHE A 581 38.09 6.82 -19.98
CA PHE A 581 39.16 7.38 -19.16
C PHE A 581 40.41 6.53 -19.35
N ASP A 582 41.50 7.14 -19.81
CA ASP A 582 42.75 6.45 -20.10
C ASP A 582 43.51 6.15 -18.80
N ALA A 583 43.52 4.85 -18.45
CA ALA A 583 44.10 4.34 -17.22
C ALA A 583 45.61 4.60 -17.11
N ARG A 584 46.34 4.83 -18.22
CA ARG A 584 47.78 5.15 -18.21
C ARG A 584 48.08 6.40 -17.38
N PHE A 585 47.12 7.32 -17.29
CA PHE A 585 47.26 8.59 -16.56
C PHE A 585 46.38 8.68 -15.30
N ALA A 586 45.79 7.56 -14.86
CA ALA A 586 44.98 7.51 -13.63
C ALA A 586 45.71 8.08 -12.39
N PRO A 587 47.01 7.79 -12.14
CA PRO A 587 47.71 8.37 -11.00
C PRO A 587 47.74 9.90 -10.96
N ALA A 588 47.58 10.57 -12.12
CA ALA A 588 47.60 12.03 -12.21
C ALA A 588 46.21 12.67 -12.11
N TYR A 589 45.16 11.99 -12.60
CA TYR A 589 43.85 12.61 -12.82
C TYR A 589 42.67 11.94 -12.13
N GLN A 590 42.85 10.75 -11.55
CA GLN A 590 41.74 10.00 -10.96
C GLN A 590 41.02 10.76 -9.84
N SER A 591 41.75 11.51 -9.00
CA SER A 591 41.16 12.31 -7.91
C SER A 591 40.41 13.56 -8.39
N LYS A 592 40.54 13.92 -9.67
CA LYS A 592 39.88 15.07 -10.31
C LYS A 592 38.87 14.63 -11.37
N ARG A 593 38.60 13.32 -11.46
CA ARG A 593 37.76 12.75 -12.50
C ARG A 593 36.29 13.02 -12.18
N ILE A 594 35.56 13.46 -13.19
CA ILE A 594 34.11 13.63 -13.16
C ILE A 594 33.53 13.07 -14.48
N ASN A 595 32.47 12.27 -14.41
CA ASN A 595 31.79 11.82 -15.62
C ASN A 595 30.82 12.93 -16.02
N TYR A 596 31.24 13.84 -16.88
CA TYR A 596 30.49 15.03 -17.22
C TYR A 596 29.50 14.70 -18.35
N PRO A 597 28.18 14.94 -18.16
CA PRO A 597 27.14 14.48 -19.08
C PRO A 597 27.01 15.40 -20.28
N ALA A 598 28.05 15.53 -21.09
CA ALA A 598 28.08 16.40 -22.27
C ALA A 598 28.58 15.66 -23.52
N ASP A 599 28.14 16.13 -24.68
CA ASP A 599 28.59 15.66 -25.98
C ASP A 599 29.74 16.52 -26.48
N PHE A 600 30.71 15.90 -27.14
CA PHE A 600 31.92 16.58 -27.57
C PHE A 600 32.26 16.28 -29.02
N GLU A 601 32.85 17.24 -29.71
CA GLU A 601 33.51 17.04 -30.99
C GLU A 601 34.99 17.39 -30.91
N ILE A 602 35.84 16.51 -31.45
CA ILE A 602 37.25 16.75 -31.64
C ILE A 602 37.47 16.98 -33.13
N ILE A 603 37.84 18.21 -33.48
CA ILE A 603 38.05 18.66 -34.85
C ILE A 603 39.55 18.73 -35.10
N PHE A 604 40.03 17.94 -36.05
CA PHE A 604 41.43 17.92 -36.44
C PHE A 604 41.75 19.09 -37.38
N LYS A 605 42.88 19.72 -37.16
CA LYS A 605 43.40 20.89 -37.88
C LYS A 605 44.83 20.63 -38.35
N GLU A 606 45.36 21.58 -39.11
CA GLU A 606 46.79 21.59 -39.43
C GLU A 606 47.62 21.81 -38.15
N LYS A 607 48.88 21.41 -38.19
CA LYS A 607 49.81 21.56 -37.07
C LYS A 607 49.84 23.02 -36.58
N GLY A 608 49.59 23.22 -35.28
CA GLY A 608 49.60 24.55 -34.65
C GLY A 608 48.39 25.43 -34.96
N GLN A 609 47.37 24.90 -35.65
CA GLN A 609 46.08 25.59 -35.86
C GLN A 609 44.97 25.06 -34.93
N GLY A 610 45.31 24.18 -33.99
CA GLY A 610 44.42 23.78 -32.91
C GLY A 610 44.47 24.72 -31.71
N ASP A 611 43.71 24.38 -30.68
CA ASP A 611 43.70 25.11 -29.42
C ASP A 611 44.95 24.80 -28.58
N MET A 612 45.28 25.73 -27.69
CA MET A 612 46.31 25.56 -26.67
C MET A 612 45.78 24.66 -25.55
N SER A 613 46.55 23.64 -25.16
CA SER A 613 46.17 22.76 -24.06
C SER A 613 46.18 23.48 -22.72
N PHE A 614 45.36 23.02 -21.78
CA PHE A 614 45.52 23.33 -20.37
C PHE A 614 46.80 22.67 -19.82
N PRO A 615 47.50 23.28 -18.84
CA PRO A 615 48.65 22.65 -18.19
C PRO A 615 48.34 21.26 -17.63
N ALA A 616 49.13 20.26 -18.02
CA ALA A 616 48.97 18.88 -17.57
C ALA A 616 49.26 18.69 -16.07
N THR A 617 50.06 19.59 -15.48
CA THR A 617 50.43 19.66 -14.06
C THR A 617 50.57 21.13 -13.61
N PRO A 618 50.60 21.43 -12.28
CA PRO A 618 50.83 22.78 -11.76
C PRO A 618 52.15 23.44 -12.19
N PHE A 619 53.11 22.66 -12.68
CA PHE A 619 54.45 23.14 -13.06
C PHE A 619 54.69 23.09 -14.58
N SER A 620 53.73 22.59 -15.36
CA SER A 620 53.82 22.52 -16.82
C SER A 620 53.28 23.78 -17.49
N GLN A 621 53.74 24.06 -18.70
CA GLN A 621 53.18 25.13 -19.55
C GLN A 621 52.17 24.55 -20.55
N PRO A 622 51.17 25.34 -20.98
CA PRO A 622 50.30 25.00 -22.12
C PRO A 622 51.09 24.57 -23.37
N GLN A 623 50.59 23.58 -24.10
CA GLN A 623 51.21 23.08 -25.33
C GLN A 623 50.31 23.35 -26.55
N PRO A 624 50.87 23.74 -27.71
CA PRO A 624 50.08 23.86 -28.94
C PRO A 624 49.64 22.48 -29.43
N SER A 625 48.44 22.40 -30.01
CA SER A 625 47.91 21.17 -30.59
C SER A 625 47.46 21.37 -32.05
N ASN A 626 46.98 20.30 -32.67
CA ASN A 626 46.28 20.32 -33.95
C ASN A 626 44.78 20.01 -33.81
N VAL A 627 44.19 20.17 -32.62
CA VAL A 627 42.78 19.88 -32.38
C VAL A 627 42.03 21.03 -31.75
N ILE A 628 40.75 21.16 -32.09
CA ILE A 628 39.79 22.02 -31.41
C ILE A 628 38.73 21.11 -30.81
N VAL A 629 38.41 21.30 -29.53
CA VAL A 629 37.38 20.53 -28.85
C VAL A 629 36.15 21.40 -28.66
N ARG A 630 35.00 20.98 -29.20
CA ARG A 630 33.71 21.64 -28.96
C ARG A 630 32.91 20.83 -27.95
N ASN A 631 32.34 21.48 -26.95
CA ASN A 631 31.28 20.93 -26.12
C ASN A 631 29.95 21.32 -26.76
N LEU A 632 29.26 20.33 -27.33
CA LEU A 632 27.99 20.53 -28.03
C LEU A 632 26.82 20.76 -27.08
N THR A 633 26.92 20.27 -25.84
CA THR A 633 25.83 20.35 -24.87
C THR A 633 25.72 21.73 -24.25
N ASP A 634 26.85 22.36 -23.96
CA ASP A 634 26.89 23.68 -23.32
C ASP A 634 27.28 24.81 -24.29
N ASP A 635 27.18 24.54 -25.61
CA ASP A 635 27.47 25.47 -26.71
C ASP A 635 28.84 26.19 -26.59
N GLN A 636 29.89 25.41 -26.28
CA GLN A 636 31.25 25.92 -26.12
C GLN A 636 32.15 25.45 -27.27
N ASP A 637 32.54 26.38 -28.13
CA ASP A 637 33.37 26.10 -29.31
C ASP A 637 34.83 25.75 -29.02
N HIS A 638 35.31 26.14 -27.84
CA HIS A 638 36.70 25.95 -27.40
C HIS A 638 36.70 25.42 -25.97
N ALA A 639 36.33 24.15 -25.81
CA ALA A 639 36.44 23.43 -24.56
C ALA A 639 37.92 23.16 -24.24
N GLN A 640 38.29 23.32 -22.97
CA GLN A 640 39.66 23.10 -22.54
C GLN A 640 39.98 21.59 -22.56
N PHE A 641 41.24 21.26 -22.78
CA PHE A 641 41.73 19.89 -22.67
C PHE A 641 43.19 19.86 -22.23
N ILE A 642 43.59 18.80 -21.57
CA ILE A 642 44.99 18.44 -21.37
C ILE A 642 45.41 17.57 -22.55
N PHE A 643 46.56 17.91 -23.12
CA PHE A 643 47.18 17.15 -24.20
C PHE A 643 48.39 16.38 -23.67
N ARG A 644 48.38 15.05 -23.80
CA ARG A 644 49.49 14.16 -23.49
C ARG A 644 50.13 13.72 -24.80
N ASP A 645 50.98 14.59 -25.32
CA ASP A 645 51.84 14.35 -26.48
C ASP A 645 53.03 13.47 -26.05
N VAL A 646 53.01 12.19 -26.41
CA VAL A 646 54.02 11.21 -26.00
C VAL A 646 55.28 11.30 -26.87
N ASN A 647 55.11 11.65 -28.14
CA ASN A 647 56.20 11.67 -29.12
C ASN A 647 56.84 13.08 -29.30
N GLY A 648 56.18 14.13 -28.80
CA GLY A 648 56.64 15.52 -28.80
C GLY A 648 56.49 16.24 -30.13
N ASP A 649 55.62 15.78 -31.04
CA ASP A 649 55.45 16.34 -32.38
C ASP A 649 54.33 17.39 -32.50
N SER A 650 53.59 17.65 -31.42
CA SER A 650 52.45 18.58 -31.32
C SER A 650 51.26 18.25 -32.24
N LEU A 651 51.15 17.00 -32.70
CA LEU A 651 50.01 16.47 -33.44
C LEU A 651 49.33 15.40 -32.59
N PHE A 652 48.03 15.50 -32.36
CA PHE A 652 47.26 14.45 -31.71
C PHE A 652 47.16 13.23 -32.62
N ASN A 653 48.02 12.24 -32.39
CA ASN A 653 48.14 11.05 -33.21
C ASN A 653 48.39 9.78 -32.36
N ALA A 654 49.03 8.77 -32.93
CA ALA A 654 49.16 7.47 -32.30
C ALA A 654 49.84 7.56 -30.93
N ASP A 655 49.29 6.83 -29.97
CA ASP A 655 49.71 6.72 -28.56
C ASP A 655 49.47 7.96 -27.68
N ASP A 656 49.08 9.09 -28.27
CA ASP A 656 48.71 10.30 -27.55
C ASP A 656 47.35 10.18 -26.87
N ALA A 657 47.15 10.95 -25.81
CA ALA A 657 45.87 11.07 -25.12
C ALA A 657 45.44 12.53 -24.97
N LEU A 658 44.17 12.79 -25.21
CA LEU A 658 43.52 14.05 -24.95
C LEU A 658 42.52 13.85 -23.82
N PHE A 659 42.57 14.70 -22.79
CA PHE A 659 41.65 14.67 -21.66
C PHE A 659 40.85 15.97 -21.63
N ILE A 660 39.52 15.89 -21.75
CA ILE A 660 38.67 17.08 -21.72
C ILE A 660 38.63 17.62 -20.30
N VAL A 661 38.74 18.95 -20.19
CA VAL A 661 38.88 19.68 -18.93
C VAL A 661 37.68 20.60 -18.74
N LEU A 662 37.24 20.67 -17.49
CA LEU A 662 36.22 21.58 -17.01
C LEU A 662 36.63 22.18 -15.66
N GLY A 663 35.97 23.28 -15.28
CA GLY A 663 36.17 23.97 -14.02
C GLY A 663 35.44 23.31 -12.86
N ASP A 664 34.98 24.14 -11.93
CA ASP A 664 34.33 23.72 -10.68
C ASP A 664 32.84 23.41 -10.80
N SER A 665 32.24 23.65 -11.97
CA SER A 665 30.80 23.48 -12.22
C SER A 665 30.50 23.35 -13.71
N ALA A 666 29.29 22.89 -14.04
CA ALA A 666 28.83 22.69 -15.41
C ALA A 666 29.02 23.94 -16.30
N GLY A 667 29.55 23.74 -17.50
CA GLY A 667 29.77 24.80 -18.49
C GLY A 667 30.91 25.79 -18.17
N LYS A 668 31.57 25.69 -17.00
CA LYS A 668 32.67 26.60 -16.66
C LYS A 668 34.03 26.04 -17.08
N ALA A 669 34.87 26.93 -17.61
CA ALA A 669 36.28 26.65 -17.85
C ALA A 669 37.08 26.66 -16.54
N ALA A 670 38.09 25.80 -16.44
CA ALA A 670 39.07 25.82 -15.35
C ALA A 670 39.97 27.05 -15.46
N THR A 671 40.20 27.71 -14.33
CA THR A 671 41.09 28.87 -14.24
C THR A 671 42.48 28.50 -13.75
N ASN A 672 42.60 27.42 -12.96
CA ASN A 672 43.84 26.93 -12.41
C ASN A 672 43.77 25.41 -12.15
N PHE A 673 44.81 24.84 -11.53
CA PHE A 673 44.86 23.39 -11.32
C PHE A 673 44.01 22.94 -10.12
N ARG A 674 43.58 23.85 -9.22
CA ARG A 674 42.76 23.49 -8.05
C ARG A 674 41.31 23.25 -8.44
N ASP A 675 40.72 24.15 -9.22
CA ASP A 675 39.34 24.08 -9.74
C ASP A 675 39.17 23.16 -10.96
N LEU A 676 40.28 22.71 -11.55
CA LEU A 676 40.25 21.76 -12.66
C LEU A 676 39.67 20.40 -12.28
N HIS A 677 38.75 19.93 -13.12
CA HIS A 677 38.28 18.55 -13.21
C HIS A 677 38.51 18.01 -14.62
N VAL A 678 38.65 16.70 -14.72
CA VAL A 678 38.90 15.98 -15.97
C VAL A 678 37.73 15.04 -16.23
N THR A 679 37.22 15.05 -17.45
CA THR A 679 36.14 14.15 -17.85
C THR A 679 36.63 13.06 -18.80
N TRP A 680 36.01 12.91 -19.96
CA TRP A 680 36.36 11.93 -20.97
C TRP A 680 37.75 12.20 -21.56
N SER A 681 38.45 11.10 -21.82
CA SER A 681 39.66 11.06 -22.60
C SER A 681 39.45 10.37 -23.93
N VAL A 682 40.20 10.82 -24.92
CA VAL A 682 40.32 10.17 -26.23
C VAL A 682 41.78 9.81 -26.45
N THR A 683 42.00 8.54 -26.76
CA THR A 683 43.32 8.00 -27.06
C THR A 683 43.27 7.37 -28.44
N LEU A 684 44.28 7.66 -29.26
CA LEU A 684 44.39 7.12 -30.61
C LEU A 684 45.45 6.03 -30.63
N ILE A 685 45.10 4.85 -31.15
CA ILE A 685 46.02 3.72 -31.24
C ILE A 685 46.02 3.20 -32.68
N LYS A 686 47.19 2.84 -33.20
CA LYS A 686 47.29 2.15 -34.48
C LYS A 686 46.67 0.76 -34.39
N ASP A 687 45.87 0.40 -35.39
CA ASP A 687 45.33 -0.96 -35.47
C ASP A 687 46.43 -1.92 -35.95
N THR A 688 46.98 -2.75 -35.05
CA THR A 688 48.07 -3.68 -35.39
C THR A 688 47.68 -4.77 -36.40
N THR A 689 46.39 -4.91 -36.71
CA THR A 689 45.91 -5.79 -37.79
C THR A 689 46.07 -5.19 -39.18
N ILE A 690 46.30 -3.88 -39.28
CA ILE A 690 46.54 -3.14 -40.53
C ILE A 690 48.03 -2.91 -40.71
N ALA A 691 48.56 -3.20 -41.91
CA ALA A 691 49.97 -2.99 -42.22
C ALA A 691 50.39 -1.52 -42.02
N GLU A 692 51.63 -1.28 -41.56
CA GLU A 692 52.11 0.06 -41.19
C GLU A 692 51.98 1.10 -42.32
N ASN A 693 52.20 0.68 -43.57
CA ASN A 693 52.07 1.54 -44.75
C ASN A 693 50.61 1.82 -45.17
N GLN A 694 49.64 1.14 -44.55
CA GLN A 694 48.20 1.30 -44.75
C GLN A 694 47.52 1.98 -43.56
N GLN A 695 48.26 2.31 -42.50
CA GLN A 695 47.79 3.13 -41.39
C GLN A 695 47.46 4.53 -41.91
N ARG A 696 46.26 5.02 -41.56
CA ARG A 696 45.74 6.33 -41.93
C ARG A 696 45.44 7.11 -40.65
N PRO A 697 46.37 7.98 -40.20
CA PRO A 697 46.10 8.86 -39.06
C PRO A 697 44.99 9.86 -39.41
N PRO A 698 44.34 10.47 -38.39
CA PRO A 698 43.40 11.56 -38.60
C PRO A 698 44.03 12.70 -39.42
N GLN A 699 43.27 13.25 -40.37
CA GLN A 699 43.69 14.33 -41.24
C GLN A 699 43.05 15.67 -40.85
N PRO A 700 43.67 16.81 -41.20
CA PRO A 700 43.05 18.11 -41.05
C PRO A 700 41.65 18.15 -41.68
N GLY A 701 40.64 18.53 -40.89
CA GLY A 701 39.24 18.57 -41.28
C GLY A 701 38.40 17.35 -40.89
N ASP A 702 39.01 16.30 -40.32
CA ASP A 702 38.31 15.17 -39.72
C ASP A 702 37.63 15.60 -38.39
N VAL A 703 36.54 14.93 -38.04
CA VAL A 703 35.74 15.21 -36.84
C VAL A 703 35.35 13.90 -36.17
N TYR A 704 35.79 13.72 -34.93
CA TYR A 704 35.37 12.62 -34.07
C TYR A 704 34.37 13.13 -33.04
N ARG A 705 33.23 12.45 -32.89
CA ARG A 705 32.14 12.87 -32.00
C ARG A 705 31.96 11.86 -30.87
N ILE A 706 31.90 12.37 -29.64
CA ILE A 706 31.60 11.64 -28.41
C ILE A 706 30.18 11.98 -27.99
N ILE A 707 29.33 10.97 -27.83
CA ILE A 707 27.96 11.12 -27.34
C ILE A 707 27.86 10.46 -25.96
N THR A 708 27.16 11.09 -25.03
CA THR A 708 26.93 10.59 -23.68
C THR A 708 25.45 10.45 -23.35
N LYS A 709 25.13 9.53 -22.44
CA LYS A 709 23.86 9.47 -21.73
C LYS A 709 23.87 10.50 -20.59
N LYS A 710 22.76 11.23 -20.45
CA LYS A 710 22.67 12.44 -19.62
C LYS A 710 21.40 12.39 -18.76
N PRO A 711 21.55 12.41 -17.42
CA PRO A 711 20.45 12.68 -16.52
C PRO A 711 19.78 14.01 -16.87
N PHE A 712 18.50 14.15 -16.47
CA PHE A 712 17.82 15.45 -16.54
C PHE A 712 18.57 16.49 -15.70
N ARG A 713 18.67 17.73 -16.21
CA ARG A 713 19.44 18.81 -15.61
C ARG A 713 18.58 19.88 -14.96
N SER A 714 19.18 20.67 -14.07
CA SER A 714 18.53 21.86 -13.50
C SER A 714 18.16 22.87 -14.59
N GLY A 715 16.88 23.27 -14.62
CA GLY A 715 16.32 24.20 -15.61
C GLY A 715 15.80 23.52 -16.88
N GLU A 716 15.91 22.19 -16.97
CA GLU A 716 15.29 21.39 -18.00
C GLU A 716 13.78 21.26 -17.78
N PHE A 717 12.99 21.26 -18.86
CA PHE A 717 11.56 21.02 -18.76
C PHE A 717 10.95 20.43 -20.04
N TYR A 718 9.84 19.74 -19.87
CA TYR A 718 8.88 19.42 -20.93
C TYR A 718 7.62 20.26 -20.75
N GLU A 719 7.17 20.87 -21.84
CA GLU A 719 5.95 21.67 -21.88
C GLU A 719 4.92 21.02 -22.81
N PHE A 720 3.71 20.87 -22.29
CA PHE A 720 2.59 20.31 -23.03
C PHE A 720 1.30 21.02 -22.68
N SER A 721 0.34 20.97 -23.60
CA SER A 721 -1.00 21.49 -23.37
C SER A 721 -2.03 20.40 -23.53
N VAL A 722 -3.11 20.49 -22.77
CA VAL A 722 -4.19 19.50 -22.78
C VAL A 722 -5.38 20.04 -23.55
N LYS A 723 -5.92 19.21 -24.44
CA LYS A 723 -7.23 19.41 -25.08
C LYS A 723 -8.20 18.44 -24.42
N GLY A 724 -9.19 18.98 -23.73
CA GLY A 724 -10.24 18.18 -23.07
C GLY A 724 -11.16 17.48 -24.08
N PRO A 725 -12.06 16.60 -23.59
CA PRO A 725 -13.01 15.90 -24.44
C PRO A 725 -13.95 16.88 -25.16
N LYS A 726 -14.27 16.59 -26.43
CA LYS A 726 -15.11 17.46 -27.27
C LYS A 726 -16.26 16.69 -27.93
N PHE A 727 -17.27 17.44 -28.36
CA PHE A 727 -18.39 16.91 -29.13
C PHE A 727 -18.27 17.32 -30.60
N ASP A 728 -18.30 16.34 -31.50
CA ASP A 728 -18.40 16.54 -32.95
C ASP A 728 -19.79 16.10 -33.44
N ARG A 729 -20.56 17.08 -33.92
CA ARG A 729 -21.91 16.87 -34.46
C ARG A 729 -21.93 16.00 -35.72
N SER A 730 -20.97 16.18 -36.63
CA SER A 730 -20.92 15.43 -37.89
C SER A 730 -20.60 13.96 -37.61
N LYS A 731 -19.67 13.72 -36.67
CA LYS A 731 -19.39 12.38 -36.15
C LYS A 731 -20.65 11.77 -35.51
N ALA A 732 -21.34 12.49 -34.63
CA ALA A 732 -22.58 12.01 -34.00
C ALA A 732 -23.63 11.57 -35.02
N GLN A 733 -23.81 12.34 -36.10
CA GLN A 733 -24.75 12.01 -37.18
C GLN A 733 -24.42 10.69 -37.87
N SER A 734 -23.15 10.45 -38.18
CA SER A 734 -22.70 9.17 -38.76
C SER A 734 -22.88 7.98 -37.82
N GLU A 735 -22.72 8.23 -36.51
CA GLU A 735 -22.74 7.19 -35.47
C GLU A 735 -24.15 6.83 -34.99
N LEU A 736 -25.19 7.60 -35.35
CA LEU A 736 -26.59 7.24 -35.09
C LEU A 736 -26.96 5.84 -35.63
N SER A 737 -26.29 5.40 -36.70
CA SER A 737 -26.49 4.06 -37.27
C SER A 737 -25.97 2.92 -36.37
N LYS A 738 -25.10 3.23 -35.39
CA LYS A 738 -24.52 2.27 -34.44
C LYS A 738 -25.39 2.04 -33.20
N VAL A 739 -26.47 2.82 -33.03
CA VAL A 739 -27.39 2.66 -31.90
C VAL A 739 -27.96 1.25 -31.90
N ALA A 740 -27.75 0.53 -30.81
CA ALA A 740 -28.14 -0.86 -30.69
C ALA A 740 -28.73 -1.15 -29.31
N VAL A 741 -29.37 -2.31 -29.18
CA VAL A 741 -29.87 -2.84 -27.92
C VAL A 741 -29.01 -4.06 -27.55
N VAL A 742 -28.58 -4.15 -26.29
CA VAL A 742 -27.81 -5.29 -25.77
C VAL A 742 -28.42 -5.81 -24.45
N PRO A 743 -28.55 -7.15 -24.28
CA PRO A 743 -28.34 -8.17 -25.30
C PRO A 743 -29.50 -8.18 -26.31
N ASN A 744 -29.22 -8.58 -27.53
CA ASN A 744 -30.23 -8.72 -28.58
C ASN A 744 -29.96 -9.98 -29.42
N PRO A 745 -30.76 -11.05 -29.30
CA PRO A 745 -31.96 -11.14 -28.45
C PRO A 745 -31.63 -11.17 -26.95
N TYR A 746 -32.55 -10.65 -26.13
CA TYR A 746 -32.55 -10.89 -24.69
C TYR A 746 -33.15 -12.26 -24.41
N VAL A 747 -32.41 -13.16 -23.72
CA VAL A 747 -32.81 -14.57 -23.52
C VAL A 747 -32.93 -14.89 -22.04
N GLY A 748 -34.07 -14.57 -21.43
CA GLY A 748 -34.43 -14.95 -20.05
C GLY A 748 -33.64 -14.26 -18.93
N ALA A 749 -32.32 -14.17 -19.07
CA ALA A 749 -31.36 -13.46 -18.24
C ALA A 749 -30.11 -13.07 -19.06
N ALA A 750 -29.39 -12.04 -18.65
CA ALA A 750 -28.06 -11.72 -19.19
C ALA A 750 -27.00 -12.02 -18.11
N SER A 751 -25.78 -12.36 -18.52
CA SER A 751 -24.69 -12.63 -17.57
C SER A 751 -24.34 -11.43 -16.68
N TRP A 752 -24.81 -10.23 -17.05
CA TRP A 752 -24.58 -8.97 -16.36
C TRP A 752 -25.75 -8.43 -15.55
N GLU A 753 -26.79 -9.23 -15.35
CA GLU A 753 -27.87 -8.87 -14.43
C GLU A 753 -27.42 -9.05 -12.96
N PRO A 754 -27.75 -8.13 -12.05
CA PRO A 754 -27.36 -8.25 -10.64
C PRO A 754 -27.92 -9.53 -10.01
N GLN A 755 -27.08 -10.29 -9.32
CA GLN A 755 -27.52 -11.40 -8.47
C GLN A 755 -28.30 -10.85 -7.26
N THR A 756 -29.49 -11.39 -7.00
CA THR A 756 -30.31 -11.01 -5.83
C THR A 756 -30.41 -12.17 -4.86
N ASN A 757 -30.19 -11.89 -3.56
CA ASN A 757 -30.37 -12.88 -2.48
C ASN A 757 -31.86 -13.13 -2.13
N THR A 758 -32.78 -12.39 -2.74
CA THR A 758 -34.22 -12.58 -2.59
C THR A 758 -34.70 -13.68 -3.54
N VAL A 759 -35.54 -14.59 -3.04
CA VAL A 759 -36.11 -15.70 -3.84
C VAL A 759 -36.90 -15.13 -5.03
N GLY A 760 -36.33 -15.23 -6.24
CA GLY A 760 -36.86 -14.66 -7.47
C GLY A 760 -35.80 -14.58 -8.57
N ARG A 761 -36.21 -14.34 -9.83
CA ARG A 761 -35.28 -13.96 -10.90
C ARG A 761 -34.96 -12.47 -10.68
N GLY A 762 -33.69 -12.10 -10.54
CA GLY A 762 -33.23 -10.73 -10.25
C GLY A 762 -33.70 -9.64 -11.23
N GLU A 763 -33.18 -8.42 -11.11
CA GLU A 763 -33.63 -7.29 -11.94
C GLU A 763 -33.27 -7.50 -13.43
N ARG A 764 -34.29 -7.72 -14.27
CA ARG A 764 -34.09 -7.91 -15.72
C ARG A 764 -33.73 -6.61 -16.40
N ARG A 765 -32.69 -6.59 -17.24
CA ARG A 765 -32.25 -5.32 -17.86
C ARG A 765 -31.68 -5.51 -19.27
N ILE A 766 -32.01 -4.56 -20.15
CA ILE A 766 -31.35 -4.35 -21.44
C ILE A 766 -30.78 -2.92 -21.49
N TYR A 767 -29.79 -2.69 -22.35
CA TYR A 767 -29.20 -1.38 -22.58
C TYR A 767 -29.40 -0.94 -24.01
N PHE A 768 -29.77 0.32 -24.19
CA PHE A 768 -29.57 1.05 -25.44
C PHE A 768 -28.17 1.65 -25.42
N ILE A 769 -27.34 1.38 -26.44
CA ILE A 769 -25.93 1.78 -26.48
C ILE A 769 -25.63 2.66 -27.70
N HIS A 770 -24.49 3.36 -27.66
CA HIS A 770 -24.05 4.36 -28.65
C HIS A 770 -25.06 5.50 -28.85
N LEU A 771 -25.79 5.85 -27.79
CA LEU A 771 -26.74 6.95 -27.81
C LEU A 771 -26.00 8.28 -27.92
N PRO A 772 -26.57 9.27 -28.61
CA PRO A 772 -26.15 10.65 -28.45
C PRO A 772 -26.44 11.13 -27.03
N ARG A 773 -25.61 12.05 -26.53
CA ARG A 773 -25.68 12.62 -25.16
C ARG A 773 -27.11 12.97 -24.70
N LYS A 774 -27.93 13.49 -25.61
CA LYS A 774 -29.32 13.84 -25.35
C LYS A 774 -30.24 13.27 -26.42
N CYS A 775 -31.14 12.37 -26.04
CA CYS A 775 -32.13 11.80 -26.96
C CYS A 775 -33.38 11.27 -26.24
N THR A 776 -34.44 11.04 -27.01
CA THR A 776 -35.65 10.35 -26.54
C THR A 776 -35.77 8.99 -27.22
N ILE A 777 -35.85 7.93 -26.42
CA ILE A 777 -36.01 6.55 -26.89
C ILE A 777 -37.47 6.16 -26.71
N ARG A 778 -38.14 5.80 -27.82
CA ARG A 778 -39.54 5.36 -27.82
C ARG A 778 -39.60 3.90 -28.23
N ILE A 779 -40.20 3.07 -27.37
CA ILE A 779 -40.26 1.62 -27.55
C ILE A 779 -41.68 1.23 -27.96
N TYR A 780 -41.81 0.47 -29.04
CA TYR A 780 -43.08 0.04 -29.62
C TYR A 780 -43.14 -1.47 -29.82
N THR A 781 -44.35 -2.00 -29.81
CA THR A 781 -44.64 -3.34 -30.37
C THR A 781 -44.60 -3.30 -31.91
N LEU A 782 -44.51 -4.45 -32.58
CA LEU A 782 -44.63 -4.53 -34.05
C LEU A 782 -45.95 -3.96 -34.60
N ALA A 783 -47.01 -3.91 -33.80
CA ALA A 783 -48.29 -3.30 -34.15
C ALA A 783 -48.31 -1.77 -33.96
N GLY A 784 -47.19 -1.15 -33.59
CA GLY A 784 -47.07 0.30 -33.39
C GLY A 784 -47.60 0.84 -32.07
N ARG A 785 -47.97 -0.04 -31.11
CA ARG A 785 -48.38 0.39 -29.76
C ARG A 785 -47.17 0.80 -28.93
N LEU A 786 -47.22 1.99 -28.33
CA LEU A 786 -46.19 2.52 -27.44
C LEU A 786 -46.15 1.72 -26.13
N VAL A 787 -44.97 1.22 -25.79
CA VAL A 787 -44.69 0.42 -24.58
C VAL A 787 -44.10 1.29 -23.48
N ARG A 788 -43.07 2.07 -23.81
CA ARG A 788 -42.31 2.92 -22.87
C ARG A 788 -41.64 4.05 -23.63
N VAL A 789 -41.44 5.18 -22.96
CA VAL A 789 -40.56 6.27 -23.39
C VAL A 789 -39.46 6.40 -22.34
N LEU A 790 -38.21 6.48 -22.78
CA LEU A 790 -37.05 6.78 -21.96
C LEU A 790 -36.45 8.11 -22.43
N HIS A 791 -35.96 8.91 -21.49
CA HIS A 791 -35.28 10.16 -21.77
C HIS A 791 -33.83 9.99 -21.33
N HIS A 792 -32.93 10.06 -22.29
CA HIS A 792 -31.49 9.99 -22.05
C HIS A 792 -30.93 11.41 -22.13
N ASP A 793 -30.35 11.87 -21.03
CA ASP A 793 -29.67 13.17 -20.91
C ASP A 793 -28.49 12.96 -19.96
N SER A 794 -27.33 12.62 -20.52
CA SER A 794 -26.15 12.24 -19.76
C SER A 794 -24.92 13.11 -20.11
N THR A 795 -23.77 12.73 -19.58
CA THR A 795 -22.46 13.27 -19.93
C THR A 795 -21.96 12.69 -21.26
N ILE A 796 -20.90 13.26 -21.82
CA ILE A 796 -20.42 12.87 -23.17
C ILE A 796 -19.69 11.52 -23.19
N ASP A 797 -19.23 11.05 -22.02
CA ASP A 797 -18.63 9.74 -21.77
C ASP A 797 -19.68 8.63 -21.58
N ASP A 798 -20.97 8.96 -21.56
CA ASP A 798 -22.06 8.01 -21.33
C ASP A 798 -23.05 7.97 -22.50
N GLY A 799 -22.88 6.97 -23.36
CA GLY A 799 -23.78 6.68 -24.47
C GLY A 799 -24.75 5.55 -24.19
N GLN A 800 -25.06 5.24 -22.92
CA GLN A 800 -25.88 4.09 -22.55
C GLN A 800 -27.12 4.46 -21.73
N GLU A 801 -28.24 3.78 -22.01
CA GLU A 801 -29.48 3.95 -21.23
C GLU A 801 -30.08 2.57 -20.88
N PRO A 802 -30.25 2.26 -19.58
CA PRO A 802 -30.85 1.00 -19.15
C PRO A 802 -32.38 1.00 -19.27
N TRP A 803 -32.96 -0.16 -19.56
CA TRP A 803 -34.40 -0.42 -19.42
C TRP A 803 -34.66 -1.74 -18.70
N ASN A 804 -35.47 -1.68 -17.65
CA ASN A 804 -35.83 -2.80 -16.79
C ASN A 804 -36.94 -3.73 -17.35
N LEU A 805 -37.24 -3.62 -18.65
CA LEU A 805 -38.31 -4.38 -19.33
C LEU A 805 -39.72 -4.19 -18.74
N VAL A 806 -39.96 -3.10 -18.02
CA VAL A 806 -41.28 -2.73 -17.50
C VAL A 806 -41.93 -1.69 -18.41
N SER A 807 -43.18 -1.95 -18.78
CA SER A 807 -44.01 -1.03 -19.59
C SER A 807 -44.35 0.26 -18.82
N ARG A 808 -44.96 1.24 -19.50
CA ARG A 808 -45.46 2.45 -18.85
C ARG A 808 -46.53 2.18 -17.77
N ASP A 809 -47.23 1.06 -17.87
CA ASP A 809 -48.32 0.67 -16.96
C ASP A 809 -47.81 -0.16 -15.75
N GLY A 810 -46.48 -0.31 -15.59
CA GLY A 810 -45.87 -1.04 -14.48
C GLY A 810 -45.84 -2.56 -14.63
N MET A 811 -46.20 -3.09 -15.80
CA MET A 811 -46.20 -4.53 -16.08
C MET A 811 -44.97 -4.96 -16.88
N ASP A 812 -44.45 -6.16 -16.57
CA ASP A 812 -43.45 -6.88 -17.39
C ASP A 812 -43.92 -6.99 -18.85
N VAL A 813 -43.03 -6.67 -19.78
CA VAL A 813 -43.33 -6.85 -21.21
C VAL A 813 -43.33 -8.33 -21.61
N ALA A 814 -44.12 -8.69 -22.62
CA ALA A 814 -44.19 -10.06 -23.15
C ALA A 814 -42.93 -10.45 -23.95
N TYR A 815 -42.73 -11.74 -24.21
CA TYR A 815 -41.76 -12.17 -25.22
C TYR A 815 -42.22 -11.72 -26.61
N GLY A 816 -41.28 -11.38 -27.49
CA GLY A 816 -41.58 -10.91 -28.83
C GLY A 816 -40.56 -9.95 -29.39
N VAL A 817 -40.82 -9.45 -30.60
CA VAL A 817 -39.99 -8.45 -31.28
C VAL A 817 -40.56 -7.06 -31.03
N TYR A 818 -39.68 -6.14 -30.68
CA TYR A 818 -39.97 -4.74 -30.39
C TYR A 818 -39.20 -3.84 -31.36
N VAL A 819 -39.72 -2.64 -31.57
CA VAL A 819 -39.11 -1.59 -32.39
C VAL A 819 -38.76 -0.43 -31.47
N PHE A 820 -37.56 0.11 -31.58
CA PHE A 820 -37.20 1.36 -30.92
C PHE A 820 -37.01 2.46 -31.95
N HIS A 821 -37.37 3.69 -31.56
CA HIS A 821 -37.11 4.91 -32.30
C HIS A 821 -36.35 5.86 -31.37
N VAL A 822 -35.13 6.22 -31.76
CA VAL A 822 -34.32 7.22 -31.07
C VAL A 822 -34.41 8.53 -31.84
N ASP A 823 -34.71 9.58 -31.09
CA ASP A 823 -34.88 10.94 -31.59
C ASP A 823 -33.92 11.86 -30.83
N ALA A 824 -32.86 12.28 -31.52
CA ALA A 824 -31.79 13.10 -30.95
C ALA A 824 -31.89 14.52 -31.55
N PRO A 825 -32.25 15.53 -30.73
CA PRO A 825 -32.36 16.92 -31.19
C PRO A 825 -31.08 17.37 -31.91
N ASP A 826 -31.24 18.03 -33.05
CA ASP A 826 -30.15 18.58 -33.88
C ASP A 826 -29.14 17.55 -34.46
N ILE A 827 -29.29 16.26 -34.17
CA ILE A 827 -28.43 15.19 -34.70
C ILE A 827 -29.20 14.37 -35.74
N GLY A 828 -30.38 13.86 -35.39
CA GLY A 828 -31.21 13.07 -36.30
C GLY A 828 -32.05 12.01 -35.59
N THR A 829 -32.64 11.11 -36.37
CA THR A 829 -33.45 10.00 -35.86
C THR A 829 -32.94 8.67 -36.39
N THR A 830 -33.09 7.61 -35.60
CA THR A 830 -32.77 6.24 -36.00
C THR A 830 -33.82 5.27 -35.47
N VAL A 831 -34.03 4.17 -36.21
CA VAL A 831 -35.00 3.13 -35.86
C VAL A 831 -34.31 1.78 -35.92
N GLY A 832 -34.51 0.96 -34.90
CA GLY A 832 -34.00 -0.40 -34.85
C GLY A 832 -34.99 -1.38 -34.24
N LYS A 833 -34.60 -2.65 -34.20
CA LYS A 833 -35.43 -3.76 -33.70
C LYS A 833 -34.63 -4.60 -32.71
N PHE A 834 -35.32 -5.15 -31.73
CA PHE A 834 -34.75 -6.11 -30.77
C PHE A 834 -35.77 -7.16 -30.38
N ALA A 835 -35.30 -8.31 -29.91
CA ALA A 835 -36.15 -9.42 -29.52
C ALA A 835 -35.97 -9.77 -28.04
N ILE A 836 -37.08 -10.14 -27.39
CA ILE A 836 -37.14 -10.67 -26.02
C ILE A 836 -37.65 -12.11 -26.11
N ILE A 837 -36.87 -13.04 -25.58
CA ILE A 837 -37.15 -14.47 -25.46
C ILE A 837 -37.22 -14.77 -23.95
N LYS A 838 -38.28 -15.44 -23.50
CA LYS A 838 -38.52 -15.75 -22.07
C LYS A 838 -38.41 -17.24 -21.79
#